data_AF-A0A1S3QZH8-F1
#
_entry.id   AF-A0A1S3QZH8-F1
#
_cell.length_a   1.000
_cell.length_b   1.000
_cell.length_c   1.000
_cell.angle_alpha   90.00
_cell.angle_beta   90.00
_cell.angle_gamma   90.00
#
_symmetry.space_group_name_H-M   'P 1'
#
loop_
_entity.id
_entity.type
_entity.pdbx_description
1 polymer ?
#
loop_
_entity_poly.entity_id
_entity_poly.type
_entity_poly.pdbx_seq_one_letter_code
_entity_poly.pdbx_strand_id
1 'polypeptide(L)'
;MSNILLSEVGWDEGFAIPVANAENKGLEDELQMKQNQKLQLENKLGGYKDRIQAMAEHLKNVRQELSQTQALCKAREKETESEMHFKALAEREVGRLHQEIAQLDNELGALREKKNAQENNIFKATQKLEELKSQLNWDQQTLDAWLEESAHKDEDTMAIIKYAQQDESRIRELTLLIEKMTLEANQKHKALDNELTETISAQIGLDKTAENFRQAHLERQELIHQWENTIEQMKKRDSEMQQCSMLLTQVNQDIRERNGVIKEKKTFLESEMENNKEYEKKIAMADRQGAKLRREFQEQESNRTRLRDELESLKGTVDRAATDVESMRSQLANMKKDIQDKNNKIKGAKLHNTALEEKLKTVTETTLSVEERAAQMEQVLKEEEQTIKDMDAQLHRHREVLFRESQEVQALRLKEKDSMAVLSGSRVTLSNLDSRLSKLDQNSLKQQEIIYNQDFQIQLLERKMLRLRGEVNTEEKQVLEKKAQKLAHRLEEKKRTAIMLTTQLKKLQDDIRCVRKEAEKTGAEKRDLTTKIEELHLFNHISDKELKKLRLKKQDTMVEDNILKLEIKRLRDLLYNKADSVLSLEKRKLQLQTAMREREEEIKAHREMLNKQVKITDQERQGLSAEVHERLSKVDKMRKRYEIMTVSMAAPEGEEEKSQAYYVIKAAQEKEELQRKGDDLDAKIRKMEKEIRALENTLHVVNSRNTTYRKSFNKVTESSEEYQEKLKLDEQKRAAEEKYKYKRRQIRELQEDIQGMNNTLDNLLQEEAVQNVRTEETQSRIMSLNRELVSQQEKLHRVTKQCSKLTKEIRSAKKAKEETFEERDIELRELKDFNKNINKMLLVAMEEQPDLRSALHMYFVQANLPLPSPASTAASRQSSKTNSTRSSVSLRSAGSSASSSPRASSVQSPPVKTLELGLGLSVTSPPLTSPRDSHPPSSSSSGSSKRQSP
;
A
#
# COMPACT_ATOMS: atom_id res chain seq x y z
N MET A 1 -60.80 34.56 48.61
CA MET A 1 -61.29 33.33 47.95
C MET A 1 -60.22 32.25 47.97
N SER A 2 -59.27 32.19 47.02
CA SER A 2 -58.28 31.10 46.93
C SER A 2 -57.47 30.85 48.22
N ASN A 3 -56.91 31.90 48.80
CA ASN A 3 -55.96 31.80 49.91
C ASN A 3 -56.60 31.94 51.30
N ILE A 4 -57.93 31.84 51.43
CA ILE A 4 -58.56 31.68 52.75
C ILE A 4 -57.97 30.45 53.46
N LEU A 5 -57.70 29.39 52.68
CA LEU A 5 -57.00 28.17 53.10
C LEU A 5 -55.50 28.39 53.40
N LEU A 6 -54.77 29.20 52.62
CA LEU A 6 -53.33 29.41 52.87
C LEU A 6 -53.06 30.15 54.19
N SER A 7 -53.99 31.01 54.63
CA SER A 7 -53.89 31.67 55.95
C SER A 7 -54.33 30.79 57.13
N GLU A 8 -55.23 29.81 56.94
CA GLU A 8 -55.45 28.76 57.97
C GLU A 8 -54.22 27.88 58.14
N VAL A 9 -53.49 27.64 57.04
CA VAL A 9 -52.18 26.96 57.03
C VAL A 9 -51.06 27.81 57.67
N GLY A 10 -51.33 29.08 58.01
CA GLY A 10 -50.62 29.84 59.03
C GLY A 10 -49.16 30.21 58.73
N TRP A 11 -48.68 29.97 57.52
CA TRP A 11 -47.29 30.18 57.11
C TRP A 11 -47.22 31.03 55.85
N ASP A 12 -46.87 32.32 56.01
CA ASP A 12 -46.21 33.09 54.95
C ASP A 12 -44.90 33.71 55.50
N GLU A 13 -43.80 33.07 55.11
CA GLU A 13 -42.62 33.68 54.51
C GLU A 13 -41.79 34.76 55.26
N GLY A 14 -41.13 34.36 56.37
CA GLY A 14 -39.96 35.07 56.92
C GLY A 14 -39.01 34.10 57.66
N PHE A 15 -37.71 34.05 57.31
CA PHE A 15 -36.90 32.84 57.53
C PHE A 15 -36.04 32.76 58.80
N ALA A 16 -36.03 33.79 59.64
CA ALA A 16 -35.58 33.75 61.03
C ALA A 16 -36.41 34.77 61.83
N ILE A 17 -36.86 34.39 63.02
CA ILE A 17 -38.09 34.95 63.63
C ILE A 17 -37.77 35.59 64.98
N PRO A 18 -38.22 36.81 65.29
CA PRO A 18 -38.38 37.28 66.67
C PRO A 18 -39.75 36.83 67.23
N VAL A 19 -39.81 35.69 67.93
CA VAL A 19 -41.01 35.26 68.65
C VAL A 19 -41.15 36.06 69.95
N ALA A 20 -42.32 36.68 70.17
CA ALA A 20 -42.67 37.38 71.41
C ALA A 20 -43.05 36.40 72.53
N ASN A 21 -42.16 35.45 72.81
CA ASN A 21 -42.25 34.47 73.89
C ASN A 21 -40.80 34.07 74.29
N ALA A 22 -40.59 33.55 75.49
CA ALA A 22 -39.25 33.40 76.08
C ALA A 22 -38.25 32.61 75.20
N GLU A 23 -38.77 31.69 74.39
CA GLU A 23 -38.05 30.90 73.39
C GLU A 23 -37.11 31.75 72.51
N ASN A 24 -37.50 32.95 72.08
CA ASN A 24 -36.68 33.70 71.14
C ASN A 24 -35.60 34.57 71.76
N LYS A 25 -35.78 34.98 73.01
CA LYS A 25 -34.65 35.51 73.78
C LYS A 25 -33.67 34.37 74.12
N GLY A 26 -34.22 33.16 74.33
CA GLY A 26 -33.45 31.93 74.28
C GLY A 26 -32.71 31.73 72.96
N LEU A 27 -33.33 32.01 71.80
CA LEU A 27 -32.69 31.95 70.48
C LEU A 27 -31.62 33.04 70.26
N GLU A 28 -31.65 34.14 71.01
CA GLU A 28 -30.68 35.25 70.93
C GLU A 28 -29.48 35.08 71.88
N ASP A 29 -29.71 34.60 73.12
CA ASP A 29 -28.63 34.07 73.97
C ASP A 29 -28.04 32.78 73.37
N GLU A 30 -28.86 31.95 72.71
CA GLU A 30 -28.36 30.93 71.79
C GLU A 30 -27.55 31.57 70.68
N LEU A 31 -27.91 32.71 70.09
CA LEU A 31 -27.14 33.34 69.01
C LEU A 31 -25.72 33.72 69.49
N GLN A 32 -25.57 34.24 70.71
CA GLN A 32 -24.25 34.43 71.33
C GLN A 32 -23.54 33.11 71.66
N MET A 33 -24.24 32.11 72.19
CA MET A 33 -23.68 30.76 72.34
C MET A 33 -23.29 30.16 70.99
N LYS A 34 -24.02 30.44 69.92
CA LYS A 34 -23.78 30.04 68.53
C LYS A 34 -22.65 30.86 67.91
N GLN A 35 -22.28 32.02 68.48
CA GLN A 35 -21.10 32.81 68.11
C GLN A 35 -19.83 32.39 68.88
N ASN A 36 -19.91 32.01 70.15
CA ASN A 36 -18.80 31.34 70.84
C ASN A 36 -18.61 29.90 70.31
N GLN A 37 -19.71 29.20 70.00
CA GLN A 37 -19.66 28.01 69.16
C GLN A 37 -19.14 28.36 67.77
N LYS A 38 -19.45 29.51 67.15
CA LYS A 38 -18.87 29.90 65.85
C LYS A 38 -17.36 29.99 65.95
N LEU A 39 -16.78 30.63 66.96
CA LEU A 39 -15.31 30.65 67.14
C LEU A 39 -14.71 29.26 67.42
N GLN A 40 -15.37 28.43 68.24
CA GLN A 40 -14.95 27.04 68.41
C GLN A 40 -15.14 26.19 67.15
N LEU A 41 -16.17 26.46 66.35
CA LEU A 41 -16.47 25.84 65.07
C LEU A 41 -15.53 26.38 63.99
N GLU A 42 -15.01 27.60 64.09
CA GLU A 42 -14.02 28.19 63.19
C GLU A 42 -12.63 27.62 63.48
N ASN A 43 -12.26 27.40 64.74
CA ASN A 43 -11.07 26.62 65.08
C ASN A 43 -11.21 25.14 64.71
N LYS A 44 -12.38 24.52 64.95
CA LYS A 44 -12.69 23.16 64.44
C LYS A 44 -12.70 23.14 62.91
N LEU A 45 -13.16 24.20 62.23
CA LEU A 45 -13.19 24.35 60.78
C LEU A 45 -11.83 24.76 60.19
N GLY A 46 -10.91 25.28 60.99
CA GLY A 46 -9.47 25.33 60.72
C GLY A 46 -8.92 23.91 60.70
N GLY A 47 -9.02 23.17 61.81
CA GLY A 47 -8.61 21.76 61.87
C GLY A 47 -9.33 20.85 60.86
N TYR A 48 -10.59 21.14 60.52
CA TYR A 48 -11.31 20.46 59.44
C TYR A 48 -10.87 20.96 58.06
N LYS A 49 -10.48 22.23 57.85
CA LYS A 49 -9.88 22.70 56.59
C LYS A 49 -8.53 22.04 56.37
N ASP A 50 -7.68 21.97 57.39
CA ASP A 50 -6.36 21.31 57.32
C ASP A 50 -6.54 19.80 57.08
N ARG A 51 -7.49 19.17 57.78
CA ARG A 51 -7.88 17.77 57.54
C ARG A 51 -8.53 17.57 56.17
N ILE A 52 -9.35 18.49 55.68
CA ILE A 52 -9.96 18.45 54.34
C ILE A 52 -8.89 18.67 53.28
N GLN A 53 -7.88 19.50 53.52
CA GLN A 53 -6.76 19.70 52.61
C GLN A 53 -5.89 18.44 52.57
N ALA A 54 -5.47 17.90 53.72
CA ALA A 54 -4.77 16.62 53.79
C ALA A 54 -5.59 15.46 53.17
N MET A 55 -6.91 15.43 53.39
CA MET A 55 -7.81 14.48 52.74
C MET A 55 -8.02 14.78 51.25
N ALA A 56 -7.91 16.02 50.79
CA ALA A 56 -8.03 16.40 49.37
C ALA A 56 -6.73 16.14 48.61
N GLU A 57 -5.58 16.29 49.24
CA GLU A 57 -4.27 15.87 48.75
C GLU A 57 -4.18 14.34 48.71
N HIS A 58 -4.61 13.65 49.79
CA HIS A 58 -4.78 12.20 49.77
C HIS A 58 -5.80 11.76 48.72
N LEU A 59 -6.93 12.44 48.55
CA LEU A 59 -7.94 12.13 47.53
C LEU A 59 -7.46 12.48 46.11
N LYS A 60 -6.57 13.47 45.95
CA LYS A 60 -5.85 13.73 44.69
C LYS A 60 -4.89 12.59 44.37
N ASN A 61 -4.15 12.10 45.36
CA ASN A 61 -3.29 10.93 45.21
C ASN A 61 -4.13 9.67 44.89
N VAL A 62 -5.22 9.40 45.63
CA VAL A 62 -6.16 8.31 45.33
C VAL A 62 -6.82 8.47 43.95
N ARG A 63 -7.11 9.69 43.48
CA ARG A 63 -7.55 9.93 42.09
C ARG A 63 -6.45 9.67 41.07
N GLN A 64 -5.18 9.96 41.40
CA GLN A 64 -4.03 9.64 40.57
C GLN A 64 -3.83 8.12 40.49
N GLU A 65 -3.80 7.41 41.61
CA GLU A 65 -3.78 5.95 41.68
C GLU A 65 -4.99 5.33 40.97
N LEU A 66 -6.20 5.90 41.12
CA LEU A 66 -7.39 5.47 40.39
C LEU A 66 -7.25 5.71 38.87
N SER A 67 -6.61 6.80 38.44
CA SER A 67 -6.34 7.05 37.02
C SER A 67 -5.26 6.11 36.45
N GLN A 68 -4.25 5.75 37.24
CA GLN A 68 -3.20 4.79 36.86
C GLN A 68 -3.75 3.37 36.82
N THR A 69 -4.51 2.95 37.84
CA THR A 69 -5.19 1.65 37.85
C THR A 69 -6.27 1.58 36.76
N GLN A 70 -7.02 2.65 36.47
CA GLN A 70 -7.93 2.68 35.32
C GLN A 70 -7.17 2.61 33.98
N ALA A 71 -5.98 3.23 33.87
CA ALA A 71 -5.15 3.09 32.67
C ALA A 71 -4.59 1.66 32.53
N LEU A 72 -4.23 1.00 33.63
CA LEU A 72 -3.85 -0.42 33.66
C LEU A 72 -5.04 -1.33 33.33
N CYS A 73 -6.25 -1.06 33.84
CA CYS A 73 -7.47 -1.77 33.45
C CYS A 73 -7.72 -1.61 31.95
N LYS A 74 -7.60 -0.40 31.39
CA LYS A 74 -7.73 -0.16 29.94
C LYS A 74 -6.62 -0.80 29.09
N ALA A 75 -5.43 -1.00 29.66
CA ALA A 75 -4.39 -1.80 29.03
C ALA A 75 -4.75 -3.30 29.04
N ARG A 76 -5.22 -3.82 30.19
CA ARG A 76 -5.71 -5.21 30.31
C ARG A 76 -6.93 -5.49 29.45
N GLU A 77 -7.88 -4.56 29.35
CA GLU A 77 -9.03 -4.62 28.44
C GLU A 77 -8.54 -4.82 27.00
N LYS A 78 -7.61 -3.98 26.52
CA LYS A 78 -7.00 -4.10 25.19
C LYS A 78 -6.17 -5.37 25.00
N GLU A 79 -5.46 -5.83 26.02
CA GLU A 79 -4.79 -7.13 26.00
C GLU A 79 -5.82 -8.24 25.81
N THR A 80 -6.92 -8.26 26.58
CA THR A 80 -7.99 -9.26 26.42
C THR A 80 -8.74 -9.13 25.10
N GLU A 81 -8.93 -7.93 24.54
CA GLU A 81 -9.45 -7.72 23.18
C GLU A 81 -8.52 -8.36 22.13
N SER A 82 -7.20 -8.20 22.31
CA SER A 82 -6.20 -8.79 21.42
C SER A 82 -6.13 -10.32 21.58
N GLU A 83 -6.19 -10.85 22.79
CA GLU A 83 -6.27 -12.30 23.07
C GLU A 83 -7.54 -12.91 22.51
N MET A 84 -8.69 -12.22 22.63
CA MET A 84 -9.95 -12.64 22.02
C MET A 84 -9.89 -12.58 20.48
N HIS A 85 -9.17 -11.61 19.90
CA HIS A 85 -8.92 -11.56 18.46
C HIS A 85 -8.02 -12.72 17.99
N PHE A 86 -6.92 -13.00 18.71
CA PHE A 86 -6.05 -14.16 18.44
C PHE A 86 -6.79 -15.48 18.62
N LYS A 87 -7.64 -15.61 19.64
CA LYS A 87 -8.53 -16.76 19.86
C LYS A 87 -9.52 -16.93 18.71
N ALA A 88 -10.15 -15.85 18.25
CA ALA A 88 -11.06 -15.89 17.10
C ALA A 88 -10.33 -16.19 15.77
N LEU A 89 -9.06 -15.82 15.61
CA LEU A 89 -8.23 -16.26 14.48
C LEU A 89 -7.89 -17.75 14.59
N ALA A 90 -7.47 -18.22 15.77
CA ALA A 90 -7.20 -19.62 16.01
C ALA A 90 -8.45 -20.50 15.82
N GLU A 91 -9.63 -20.06 16.27
CA GLU A 91 -10.91 -20.75 16.07
C GLU A 91 -11.32 -20.80 14.58
N ARG A 92 -11.02 -19.76 13.79
CA ARG A 92 -11.23 -19.79 12.33
C ARG A 92 -10.27 -20.74 11.63
N GLU A 93 -8.99 -20.75 11.99
CA GLU A 93 -8.01 -21.68 11.42
C GLU A 93 -8.31 -23.13 11.83
N VAL A 94 -8.68 -23.38 13.09
CA VAL A 94 -9.18 -24.68 13.55
C VAL A 94 -10.44 -25.07 12.79
N GLY A 95 -11.36 -24.12 12.51
CA GLY A 95 -12.54 -24.36 11.69
C GLY A 95 -12.21 -24.72 10.23
N ARG A 96 -11.26 -24.03 9.60
CA ARG A 96 -10.74 -24.33 8.26
C ARG A 96 -10.11 -25.73 8.22
N LEU A 97 -9.24 -26.04 9.19
CA LEU A 97 -8.60 -27.34 9.32
C LEU A 97 -9.62 -28.46 9.57
N HIS A 98 -10.69 -28.23 10.33
CA HIS A 98 -11.79 -29.21 10.46
C HIS A 98 -12.56 -29.42 9.15
N GLN A 99 -12.74 -28.38 8.32
CA GLN A 99 -13.35 -28.52 6.99
C GLN A 99 -12.43 -29.29 6.03
N GLU A 100 -11.12 -29.04 6.08
CA GLU A 100 -10.12 -29.77 5.27
C GLU A 100 -10.00 -31.23 5.72
N ILE A 101 -9.97 -31.51 7.02
CA ILE A 101 -10.03 -32.89 7.57
C ILE A 101 -11.33 -33.57 7.13
N ALA A 102 -12.49 -32.89 7.23
CA ALA A 102 -13.75 -33.47 6.79
C ALA A 102 -13.81 -33.72 5.27
N GLN A 103 -13.16 -32.89 4.44
CA GLN A 103 -13.01 -33.15 3.01
C GLN A 103 -12.14 -34.40 2.78
N LEU A 104 -10.98 -34.48 3.44
CA LEU A 104 -10.07 -35.63 3.35
C LEU A 104 -10.70 -36.92 3.87
N ASP A 105 -11.49 -36.89 4.95
CA ASP A 105 -12.23 -38.06 5.45
C ASP A 105 -13.34 -38.51 4.49
N ASN A 106 -14.02 -37.57 3.81
CA ASN A 106 -14.97 -37.90 2.74
C ASN A 106 -14.27 -38.49 1.50
N GLU A 107 -13.09 -37.99 1.12
CA GLU A 107 -12.27 -38.57 0.06
C GLU A 107 -11.74 -39.96 0.42
N LEU A 108 -11.26 -40.16 1.66
CA LEU A 108 -10.89 -41.47 2.20
C LEU A 108 -12.09 -42.41 2.26
N GLY A 109 -13.29 -41.91 2.58
CA GLY A 109 -14.55 -42.64 2.48
C GLY A 109 -14.82 -43.11 1.06
N ALA A 110 -14.81 -42.21 0.09
CA ALA A 110 -15.00 -42.52 -1.33
C ALA A 110 -13.90 -43.45 -1.90
N LEU A 111 -12.66 -43.37 -1.40
CA LEU A 111 -11.57 -44.29 -1.74
C LEU A 111 -11.78 -45.67 -1.12
N ARG A 112 -12.27 -45.76 0.13
CA ARG A 112 -12.68 -47.03 0.74
C ARG A 112 -13.87 -47.65 0.01
N GLU A 113 -14.86 -46.87 -0.42
CA GLU A 113 -15.96 -47.36 -1.24
C GLU A 113 -15.49 -47.86 -2.62
N LYS A 114 -14.61 -47.12 -3.31
CA LYS A 114 -13.97 -47.56 -4.55
C LYS A 114 -13.17 -48.86 -4.36
N LYS A 115 -12.37 -48.95 -3.30
CA LYS A 115 -11.63 -50.17 -2.92
C LYS A 115 -12.58 -51.33 -2.67
N ASN A 116 -13.60 -51.14 -1.83
CA ASN A 116 -14.60 -52.17 -1.53
C ASN A 116 -15.36 -52.60 -2.80
N ALA A 117 -15.67 -51.68 -3.72
CA ALA A 117 -16.29 -52.00 -5.00
C ALA A 117 -15.35 -52.79 -5.92
N GLN A 118 -14.06 -52.45 -5.95
CA GLN A 118 -13.02 -53.22 -6.66
C GLN A 118 -12.84 -54.61 -6.05
N GLU A 119 -12.74 -54.73 -4.73
CA GLU A 119 -12.65 -56.02 -4.02
C GLU A 119 -13.89 -56.90 -4.23
N ASN A 120 -15.09 -56.31 -4.22
CA ASN A 120 -16.33 -57.02 -4.58
C ASN A 120 -16.37 -57.43 -6.08
N ASN A 121 -15.79 -56.62 -6.98
CA ASN A 121 -15.70 -56.96 -8.40
C ASN A 121 -14.64 -58.04 -8.65
N ILE A 122 -13.53 -58.02 -7.93
CA ILE A 122 -12.51 -59.07 -7.90
C ILE A 122 -13.15 -60.36 -7.36
N PHE A 123 -13.85 -60.32 -6.22
CA PHE A 123 -14.55 -61.48 -5.67
C PHE A 123 -15.58 -62.07 -6.64
N LYS A 124 -16.37 -61.23 -7.34
CA LYS A 124 -17.29 -61.69 -8.39
C LYS A 124 -16.57 -62.22 -9.63
N ALA A 125 -15.39 -61.69 -9.96
CA ALA A 125 -14.58 -62.18 -11.06
C ALA A 125 -13.92 -63.52 -10.71
N THR A 126 -13.40 -63.69 -9.49
CA THR A 126 -12.86 -64.97 -9.00
C THR A 126 -13.95 -66.01 -8.80
N GLN A 127 -15.13 -65.63 -8.29
CA GLN A 127 -16.30 -66.53 -8.24
C GLN A 127 -16.68 -66.98 -9.66
N LYS A 128 -16.78 -66.06 -10.63
CA LYS A 128 -17.02 -66.42 -12.04
C LYS A 128 -15.91 -67.26 -12.65
N LEU A 129 -14.66 -67.07 -12.23
CA LEU A 129 -13.52 -67.87 -12.67
C LEU A 129 -13.62 -69.29 -12.07
N GLU A 130 -14.08 -69.44 -10.83
CA GLU A 130 -14.35 -70.74 -10.19
C GLU A 130 -15.60 -71.43 -10.75
N GLU A 131 -16.64 -70.67 -11.10
CA GLU A 131 -17.80 -71.14 -11.87
C GLU A 131 -17.37 -71.60 -13.27
N LEU A 132 -16.54 -70.83 -13.98
CA LEU A 132 -16.00 -71.20 -15.30
C LEU A 132 -15.00 -72.36 -15.21
N LYS A 133 -14.25 -72.52 -14.11
CA LYS A 133 -13.43 -73.72 -13.84
C LYS A 133 -14.29 -74.94 -13.58
N SER A 134 -15.37 -74.81 -12.80
CA SER A 134 -16.26 -75.95 -12.51
C SER A 134 -17.09 -76.34 -13.72
N GLN A 135 -17.48 -75.38 -14.56
CA GLN A 135 -18.01 -75.60 -15.90
C GLN A 135 -16.95 -76.24 -16.80
N LEU A 136 -15.74 -75.70 -16.92
CA LEU A 136 -14.66 -76.31 -17.70
C LEU A 136 -14.33 -77.74 -17.25
N ASN A 137 -14.39 -78.04 -15.95
CA ASN A 137 -14.19 -79.38 -15.42
C ASN A 137 -15.38 -80.31 -15.74
N TRP A 138 -16.61 -79.80 -15.74
CA TRP A 138 -17.80 -80.55 -16.19
C TRP A 138 -17.79 -80.78 -17.70
N ASP A 139 -17.56 -79.72 -18.48
CA ASP A 139 -17.38 -79.74 -19.93
C ASP A 139 -16.27 -80.72 -20.28
N GLN A 140 -15.12 -80.68 -19.58
CA GLN A 140 -14.03 -81.63 -19.76
C GLN A 140 -14.43 -83.06 -19.36
N GLN A 141 -15.14 -83.30 -18.25
CA GLN A 141 -15.63 -84.64 -17.92
C GLN A 141 -16.66 -85.18 -18.95
N THR A 142 -17.51 -84.32 -19.51
CA THR A 142 -18.43 -84.70 -20.59
C THR A 142 -17.72 -84.84 -21.93
N LEU A 143 -16.64 -84.09 -22.17
CA LEU A 143 -15.78 -84.20 -23.34
C LEU A 143 -14.92 -85.47 -23.25
N ASP A 144 -14.39 -85.82 -22.09
CA ASP A 144 -13.62 -87.04 -21.87
C ASP A 144 -14.54 -88.26 -22.06
N ALA A 145 -15.76 -88.24 -21.52
CA ALA A 145 -16.77 -89.28 -21.80
C ALA A 145 -17.19 -89.33 -23.29
N TRP A 146 -17.35 -88.18 -23.95
CA TRP A 146 -17.56 -88.12 -25.40
C TRP A 146 -16.32 -88.56 -26.18
N LEU A 147 -15.11 -88.38 -25.66
CA LEU A 147 -13.86 -88.78 -26.30
C LEU A 147 -13.62 -90.28 -26.11
N GLU A 148 -14.11 -90.91 -25.05
CA GLU A 148 -14.14 -92.38 -24.93
C GLU A 148 -15.16 -92.99 -25.91
N GLU A 149 -16.39 -92.47 -25.94
CA GLU A 149 -17.44 -93.01 -26.82
C GLU A 149 -17.30 -92.57 -28.30
N SER A 150 -16.54 -91.50 -28.57
CA SER A 150 -16.05 -91.14 -29.90
C SER A 150 -14.79 -91.93 -30.23
N ALA A 151 -13.81 -92.14 -29.33
CA ALA A 151 -12.62 -92.96 -29.57
C ALA A 151 -12.98 -94.34 -30.12
N HIS A 152 -13.98 -95.03 -29.57
CA HIS A 152 -14.40 -96.34 -30.10
C HIS A 152 -15.07 -96.32 -31.49
N LYS A 153 -15.24 -95.15 -32.11
CA LYS A 153 -15.72 -94.95 -33.51
C LYS A 153 -14.68 -94.20 -34.37
N ASP A 154 -13.85 -93.40 -33.71
CA ASP A 154 -12.69 -92.69 -34.22
C ASP A 154 -11.46 -93.60 -34.34
N GLU A 155 -11.32 -94.69 -33.59
CA GLU A 155 -10.18 -95.60 -33.72
C GLU A 155 -10.13 -96.21 -35.13
N ASP A 156 -11.27 -96.69 -35.64
CA ASP A 156 -11.39 -97.21 -37.00
C ASP A 156 -11.37 -96.12 -38.09
N THR A 157 -11.92 -94.93 -37.83
CA THR A 157 -12.03 -93.87 -38.85
C THR A 157 -10.87 -92.88 -38.85
N MET A 158 -10.38 -92.47 -37.67
CA MET A 158 -9.08 -91.79 -37.54
C MET A 158 -7.89 -92.68 -37.92
N ALA A 159 -7.95 -94.02 -37.93
CA ALA A 159 -6.82 -94.79 -38.48
C ALA A 159 -6.49 -94.39 -39.93
N ILE A 160 -7.53 -94.11 -40.73
CA ILE A 160 -7.43 -93.69 -42.13
C ILE A 160 -7.33 -92.15 -42.22
N ILE A 161 -8.09 -91.43 -41.41
CA ILE A 161 -8.15 -89.97 -41.44
C ILE A 161 -6.94 -89.31 -40.76
N LYS A 162 -6.28 -89.92 -39.76
CA LYS A 162 -5.08 -89.38 -39.09
C LYS A 162 -3.97 -89.09 -40.08
N TYR A 163 -3.63 -89.99 -40.99
CA TYR A 163 -2.49 -89.72 -41.88
C TYR A 163 -2.75 -88.53 -42.82
N ALA A 164 -3.97 -88.41 -43.37
CA ALA A 164 -4.34 -87.25 -44.19
C ALA A 164 -4.50 -85.95 -43.38
N GLN A 165 -5.09 -86.04 -42.18
CA GLN A 165 -5.26 -84.88 -41.31
C GLN A 165 -4.01 -84.52 -40.51
N GLN A 166 -3.01 -85.39 -40.34
CA GLN A 166 -1.75 -85.03 -39.68
C GLN A 166 -0.93 -84.12 -40.59
N ASP A 167 -0.87 -84.36 -41.90
CA ASP A 167 -0.20 -83.45 -42.81
C ASP A 167 -0.94 -82.08 -42.89
N GLU A 168 -2.28 -82.09 -43.03
CA GLU A 168 -3.04 -80.84 -43.02
C GLU A 168 -3.08 -80.14 -41.66
N SER A 169 -3.18 -80.87 -40.54
CA SER A 169 -3.16 -80.27 -39.20
C SER A 169 -1.77 -79.78 -38.88
N ARG A 170 -0.69 -80.44 -39.33
CA ARG A 170 0.66 -79.90 -39.13
C ARG A 170 0.85 -78.60 -39.89
N ILE A 171 0.33 -78.51 -41.12
CA ILE A 171 0.34 -77.25 -41.89
C ILE A 171 -0.55 -76.19 -41.23
N ARG A 172 -1.75 -76.53 -40.77
CA ARG A 172 -2.69 -75.59 -40.12
C ARG A 172 -2.24 -75.17 -38.70
N GLU A 173 -1.66 -76.06 -37.93
CA GLU A 173 -0.97 -75.80 -36.65
C GLU A 173 0.21 -74.86 -36.86
N LEU A 174 1.12 -75.18 -37.79
CA LEU A 174 2.27 -74.32 -38.07
C LEU A 174 1.81 -72.94 -38.59
N THR A 175 0.75 -72.87 -39.40
CA THR A 175 0.18 -71.59 -39.86
C THR A 175 -0.46 -70.80 -38.72
N LEU A 176 -1.33 -71.41 -37.90
CA LEU A 176 -1.93 -70.77 -36.73
C LEU A 176 -0.91 -70.42 -35.65
N LEU A 177 0.16 -71.20 -35.52
CA LEU A 177 1.26 -70.92 -34.60
C LEU A 177 2.16 -69.80 -35.15
N ILE A 178 2.32 -69.66 -36.47
CA ILE A 178 2.92 -68.47 -37.09
C ILE A 178 2.02 -67.24 -36.90
N GLU A 179 0.71 -67.33 -37.14
CA GLU A 179 -0.22 -66.21 -36.90
C GLU A 179 -0.30 -65.83 -35.42
N LYS A 180 -0.32 -66.81 -34.50
CA LYS A 180 -0.32 -66.56 -33.07
C LYS A 180 1.03 -66.01 -32.59
N MET A 181 2.16 -66.57 -33.03
CA MET A 181 3.49 -66.05 -32.69
C MET A 181 3.76 -64.68 -33.31
N THR A 182 3.19 -64.36 -34.48
CA THR A 182 3.28 -63.00 -35.06
C THR A 182 2.31 -62.02 -34.40
N LEU A 183 1.12 -62.45 -33.94
CA LEU A 183 0.26 -61.63 -33.08
C LEU A 183 0.90 -61.38 -31.71
N GLU A 184 1.48 -62.40 -31.07
CA GLU A 184 2.22 -62.28 -29.81
C GLU A 184 3.50 -61.45 -29.99
N ALA A 185 4.22 -61.59 -31.11
CA ALA A 185 5.36 -60.73 -31.44
C ALA A 185 4.92 -59.28 -31.68
N ASN A 186 3.81 -59.03 -32.38
CA ASN A 186 3.27 -57.69 -32.57
C ASN A 186 2.72 -57.09 -31.26
N GLN A 187 2.16 -57.90 -30.36
CA GLN A 187 1.75 -57.46 -29.02
C GLN A 187 2.96 -57.16 -28.14
N LYS A 188 4.01 -57.99 -28.19
CA LYS A 188 5.29 -57.74 -27.50
C LYS A 188 6.07 -56.56 -28.10
N HIS A 189 5.97 -56.33 -29.41
CA HIS A 189 6.54 -55.14 -30.05
C HIS A 189 5.79 -53.90 -29.60
N LYS A 190 4.45 -53.89 -29.60
CA LYS A 190 3.66 -52.78 -29.04
C LYS A 190 3.89 -52.57 -27.54
N ALA A 191 4.09 -53.64 -26.77
CA ALA A 191 4.47 -53.53 -25.37
C ALA A 191 5.88 -52.92 -25.25
N LEU A 192 6.86 -53.36 -26.04
CA LEU A 192 8.20 -52.78 -26.11
C LEU A 192 8.17 -51.31 -26.54
N ASP A 193 7.34 -50.94 -27.53
CA ASP A 193 7.17 -49.57 -28.00
C ASP A 193 6.52 -48.71 -26.90
N ASN A 194 5.51 -49.22 -26.19
CA ASN A 194 4.90 -48.55 -25.05
C ASN A 194 5.93 -48.35 -23.92
N GLU A 195 6.57 -49.42 -23.44
CA GLU A 195 7.62 -49.39 -22.41
C GLU A 195 8.80 -48.49 -22.81
N LEU A 196 9.14 -48.43 -24.11
CA LEU A 196 10.14 -47.51 -24.65
C LEU A 196 9.63 -46.06 -24.60
N THR A 197 8.38 -45.77 -24.97
CA THR A 197 7.81 -44.42 -24.83
C THR A 197 7.63 -44.01 -23.37
N GLU A 198 7.29 -44.93 -22.48
CA GLU A 198 7.21 -44.68 -21.03
C GLU A 198 8.60 -44.43 -20.46
N THR A 199 9.60 -45.24 -20.80
CA THR A 199 11.02 -45.03 -20.44
C THR A 199 11.55 -43.71 -21.00
N ILE A 200 11.25 -43.35 -22.25
CA ILE A 200 11.63 -42.06 -22.84
C ILE A 200 10.90 -40.91 -22.14
N SER A 201 9.62 -41.05 -21.78
CA SER A 201 8.88 -40.02 -21.05
C SER A 201 9.40 -39.83 -19.62
N ALA A 202 9.81 -40.92 -18.96
CA ALA A 202 10.46 -40.91 -17.66
C ALA A 202 11.86 -40.31 -17.74
N GLN A 203 12.64 -40.61 -18.78
CA GLN A 203 13.95 -40.01 -19.04
C GLN A 203 13.80 -38.50 -19.29
N ILE A 204 12.86 -38.07 -20.14
CA ILE A 204 12.54 -36.65 -20.35
C ILE A 204 12.09 -35.98 -19.04
N GLY A 205 11.30 -36.67 -18.21
CA GLY A 205 10.92 -36.20 -16.88
C GLY A 205 12.11 -36.05 -15.93
N LEU A 206 13.03 -37.02 -15.91
CA LEU A 206 14.27 -36.97 -15.14
C LEU A 206 15.19 -35.86 -15.63
N ASP A 207 15.39 -35.71 -16.94
CA ASP A 207 16.20 -34.63 -17.51
C ASP A 207 15.58 -33.25 -17.24
N LYS A 208 14.24 -33.12 -17.35
CA LYS A 208 13.53 -31.89 -17.00
C LYS A 208 13.61 -31.57 -15.51
N THR A 209 13.56 -32.58 -14.62
CA THR A 209 13.81 -32.35 -13.18
C THR A 209 15.27 -32.01 -12.91
N ALA A 210 16.24 -32.58 -13.63
CA ALA A 210 17.66 -32.23 -13.52
C ALA A 210 17.94 -30.80 -14.02
N GLU A 211 17.28 -30.34 -15.09
CA GLU A 211 17.26 -28.93 -15.49
C GLU A 211 16.67 -28.04 -14.40
N ASN A 212 15.50 -28.39 -13.86
CA ASN A 212 14.86 -27.64 -12.78
C ASN A 212 15.74 -27.60 -11.51
N PHE A 213 16.45 -28.68 -11.18
CA PHE A 213 17.42 -28.71 -10.08
C PHE A 213 18.62 -27.81 -10.35
N ARG A 214 19.17 -27.80 -11.58
CA ARG A 214 20.25 -26.86 -11.96
C ARG A 214 19.77 -25.41 -11.85
N GLN A 215 18.58 -25.10 -12.37
CA GLN A 215 17.98 -23.78 -12.29
C GLN A 215 17.76 -23.35 -10.83
N ALA A 216 17.11 -24.16 -10.01
CA ALA A 216 16.91 -23.87 -8.58
C ALA A 216 18.24 -23.76 -7.81
N HIS A 217 19.30 -24.44 -8.25
CA HIS A 217 20.64 -24.30 -7.65
C HIS A 217 21.36 -23.02 -8.10
N LEU A 218 21.12 -22.53 -9.33
CA LEU A 218 21.57 -21.21 -9.79
C LEU A 218 20.80 -20.10 -9.07
N GLU A 219 19.47 -20.15 -9.04
CA GLU A 219 18.61 -19.23 -8.29
C GLU A 219 19.00 -19.17 -6.80
N ARG A 220 19.31 -20.32 -6.19
CA ARG A 220 19.86 -20.39 -4.83
C ARG A 220 21.23 -19.73 -4.71
N GLN A 221 22.14 -19.91 -5.69
CA GLN A 221 23.45 -19.24 -5.69
C GLN A 221 23.31 -17.74 -5.86
N GLU A 222 22.45 -17.26 -6.75
CA GLU A 222 22.12 -15.84 -6.89
C GLU A 222 21.52 -15.26 -5.60
N LEU A 223 20.57 -15.96 -4.97
CA LEU A 223 19.98 -15.52 -3.70
C LEU A 223 21.02 -15.48 -2.57
N ILE A 224 21.95 -16.45 -2.51
CA ILE A 224 23.09 -16.43 -1.59
C ILE A 224 23.99 -15.24 -1.88
N HIS A 225 24.33 -14.96 -3.15
CA HIS A 225 25.19 -13.83 -3.51
C HIS A 225 24.49 -12.48 -3.24
N GLN A 226 23.17 -12.38 -3.40
CA GLN A 226 22.39 -11.23 -2.97
C GLN A 226 22.44 -11.06 -1.45
N TRP A 227 22.28 -12.14 -0.67
CA TRP A 227 22.44 -12.13 0.79
C TRP A 227 23.84 -11.74 1.24
N GLU A 228 24.89 -12.28 0.62
CA GLU A 228 26.29 -11.90 0.90
C GLU A 228 26.52 -10.40 0.62
N ASN A 229 25.98 -9.88 -0.48
CA ASN A 229 26.04 -8.46 -0.81
C ASN A 229 25.27 -7.59 0.19
N THR A 230 24.09 -8.00 0.69
CA THR A 230 23.38 -7.24 1.73
C THR A 230 24.10 -7.30 3.07
N ILE A 231 24.72 -8.42 3.43
CA ILE A 231 25.58 -8.56 4.62
C ILE A 231 26.84 -7.70 4.49
N GLU A 232 27.47 -7.63 3.31
CA GLU A 232 28.58 -6.69 3.05
C GLU A 232 28.14 -5.23 3.19
N GLN A 233 26.97 -4.85 2.66
CA GLN A 233 26.43 -3.50 2.78
C GLN A 233 26.07 -3.16 4.24
N MET A 234 25.56 -4.12 5.01
CA MET A 234 25.30 -3.98 6.44
C MET A 234 26.60 -3.74 7.20
N LYS A 235 27.61 -4.61 7.04
CA LYS A 235 28.94 -4.45 7.65
C LYS A 235 29.62 -3.13 7.27
N LYS A 236 29.45 -2.66 6.02
CA LYS A 236 29.93 -1.34 5.57
C LYS A 236 29.22 -0.22 6.35
N ARG A 237 27.88 -0.23 6.43
CA ARG A 237 27.11 0.74 7.23
C ARG A 237 27.42 0.68 8.72
N ASP A 238 27.67 -0.49 9.30
CA ASP A 238 28.10 -0.63 10.68
C ASP A 238 29.49 0.01 10.89
N SER A 239 30.41 -0.17 9.95
CA SER A 239 31.73 0.49 10.01
C SER A 239 31.64 2.00 9.80
N GLU A 240 30.73 2.48 8.96
CA GLU A 240 30.42 3.91 8.77
C GLU A 240 29.76 4.50 10.02
N MET A 241 28.85 3.77 10.67
CA MET A 241 28.20 4.14 11.93
C MET A 241 29.21 4.17 13.09
N GLN A 242 30.14 3.22 13.15
CA GLN A 242 31.26 3.23 14.10
C GLN A 242 32.19 4.43 13.85
N GLN A 243 32.50 4.76 12.59
CA GLN A 243 33.26 5.96 12.25
C GLN A 243 32.50 7.25 12.62
N CYS A 244 31.20 7.32 12.38
CA CYS A 244 30.36 8.43 12.81
C CYS A 244 30.30 8.56 14.34
N SER A 245 30.25 7.43 15.06
CA SER A 245 30.32 7.39 16.52
C SER A 245 31.68 7.89 17.03
N MET A 246 32.78 7.48 16.41
CA MET A 246 34.14 7.97 16.73
C MET A 246 34.31 9.47 16.39
N LEU A 247 33.71 9.96 15.32
CA LEU A 247 33.66 11.39 15.02
C LEU A 247 32.79 12.15 16.02
N LEU A 248 31.69 11.57 16.49
CA LEU A 248 30.85 12.16 17.54
C LEU A 248 31.56 12.16 18.90
N THR A 249 32.33 11.15 19.28
CA THR A 249 33.12 11.17 20.52
C THR A 249 34.25 12.18 20.44
N GLN A 250 34.95 12.28 19.29
CA GLN A 250 35.93 13.33 19.03
C GLN A 250 35.31 14.73 19.10
N VAL A 251 34.18 14.99 18.43
CA VAL A 251 33.49 16.29 18.47
C VAL A 251 32.98 16.60 19.88
N ASN A 252 32.50 15.62 20.63
CA ASN A 252 32.13 15.80 22.04
C ASN A 252 33.35 16.10 22.95
N GLN A 253 34.53 15.55 22.63
CA GLN A 253 35.78 15.91 23.31
C GLN A 253 36.21 17.34 22.96
N ASP A 254 36.23 17.69 21.67
CA ASP A 254 36.43 19.06 21.15
C ASP A 254 35.52 20.09 21.86
N ILE A 255 34.25 19.72 22.09
CA ILE A 255 33.26 20.53 22.81
C ILE A 255 33.57 20.60 24.32
N ARG A 256 34.01 19.50 24.96
CA ARG A 256 34.43 19.51 26.38
C ARG A 256 35.67 20.37 26.59
N GLU A 257 36.67 20.26 25.72
CA GLU A 257 37.90 21.05 25.76
C GLU A 257 37.61 22.54 25.53
N ARG A 258 36.81 22.89 24.50
CA ARG A 258 36.35 24.28 24.30
C ARG A 258 35.51 24.79 25.47
N ASN A 259 34.66 23.97 26.08
CA ASN A 259 33.91 24.36 27.28
C ASN A 259 34.82 24.51 28.51
N GLY A 260 35.94 23.79 28.59
CA GLY A 260 37.01 24.02 29.56
C GLY A 260 37.62 25.40 29.38
N VAL A 261 38.12 25.70 28.17
CA VAL A 261 38.69 27.01 27.83
C VAL A 261 37.67 28.15 28.02
N ILE A 262 36.39 27.94 27.69
CA ILE A 262 35.33 28.94 27.94
C ILE A 262 35.10 29.15 29.44
N LYS A 263 35.19 28.10 30.28
CA LYS A 263 35.14 28.26 31.74
C LYS A 263 36.38 29.02 32.25
N GLU A 264 37.58 28.65 31.83
CA GLU A 264 38.83 29.33 32.19
C GLU A 264 38.80 30.82 31.79
N LYS A 265 38.28 31.14 30.59
CA LYS A 265 38.12 32.53 30.12
C LYS A 265 37.00 33.26 30.85
N LYS A 266 35.96 32.57 31.35
CA LYS A 266 34.96 33.17 32.26
C LYS A 266 35.56 33.46 33.63
N THR A 267 36.22 32.50 34.27
CA THR A 267 36.86 32.71 35.58
C THR A 267 37.97 33.77 35.50
N PHE A 268 38.70 33.84 34.40
CA PHE A 268 39.66 34.92 34.13
C PHE A 268 38.98 36.27 33.95
N LEU A 269 37.88 36.35 33.18
CA LEU A 269 37.10 37.58 33.03
C LEU A 269 36.45 38.01 34.36
N GLU A 270 36.01 37.06 35.18
CA GLU A 270 35.46 37.30 36.52
C GLU A 270 36.55 37.84 37.46
N SER A 271 37.74 37.22 37.50
CA SER A 271 38.88 37.76 38.26
C SER A 271 39.35 39.12 37.74
N GLU A 272 39.32 39.36 36.43
CA GLU A 272 39.67 40.67 35.88
C GLU A 272 38.58 41.73 36.15
N MET A 273 37.30 41.36 36.19
CA MET A 273 36.23 42.25 36.66
C MET A 273 36.37 42.55 38.16
N GLU A 274 36.83 41.60 38.97
CA GLU A 274 37.09 41.82 40.40
C GLU A 274 38.34 42.67 40.63
N ASN A 275 39.44 42.41 39.91
CA ASN A 275 40.61 43.27 39.86
C ASN A 275 40.25 44.70 39.45
N ASN A 276 39.44 44.88 38.40
CA ASN A 276 38.98 46.20 37.98
C ASN A 276 38.09 46.87 39.04
N LYS A 277 37.15 46.16 39.69
CA LYS A 277 36.38 46.70 40.83
C LYS A 277 37.28 47.05 42.03
N GLU A 278 38.39 46.33 42.24
CA GLU A 278 39.38 46.73 43.23
C GLU A 278 40.17 47.98 42.81
N TYR A 279 40.56 48.10 41.55
CA TYR A 279 41.21 49.30 41.04
C TYR A 279 40.27 50.51 41.09
N GLU A 280 38.98 50.37 40.75
CA GLU A 280 37.95 51.39 40.95
C GLU A 280 37.84 51.80 42.43
N LYS A 281 37.85 50.85 43.38
CA LYS A 281 37.88 51.16 44.83
C LYS A 281 39.17 51.88 45.23
N LYS A 282 40.33 51.45 44.72
CA LYS A 282 41.65 52.06 44.99
C LYS A 282 41.72 53.48 44.43
N ILE A 283 41.23 53.70 43.21
CA ILE A 283 41.07 55.02 42.57
C ILE A 283 40.11 55.89 43.38
N ALA A 284 38.91 55.40 43.73
CA ALA A 284 37.95 56.15 44.54
C ALA A 284 38.48 56.50 45.94
N MET A 285 39.35 55.68 46.53
CA MET A 285 40.08 56.03 47.77
C MET A 285 41.17 57.09 47.51
N ALA A 286 41.95 56.96 46.44
CA ALA A 286 42.95 57.94 46.04
C ALA A 286 42.34 59.30 45.67
N ASP A 287 41.16 59.33 45.02
CA ASP A 287 40.41 60.55 44.73
C ASP A 287 39.83 61.18 46.00
N ARG A 288 39.35 60.38 46.94
CA ARG A 288 38.94 60.88 48.27
C ARG A 288 40.13 61.44 49.06
N GLN A 289 41.31 60.84 48.96
CA GLN A 289 42.55 61.37 49.53
C GLN A 289 42.99 62.66 48.82
N GLY A 290 42.99 62.69 47.48
CA GLY A 290 43.28 63.88 46.68
C GLY A 290 42.26 65.01 46.92
N ALA A 291 41.00 64.70 47.19
CA ALA A 291 39.96 65.67 47.57
C ALA A 291 40.01 66.09 49.05
N LYS A 292 40.73 65.35 49.90
CA LYS A 292 41.16 65.81 51.23
C LYS A 292 42.36 66.74 51.10
N LEU A 293 43.46 66.28 50.50
CA LEU A 293 44.67 67.05 50.24
C LEU A 293 44.41 68.35 49.47
N ARG A 294 43.48 68.38 48.51
CA ARG A 294 43.08 69.62 47.81
C ARG A 294 42.34 70.61 48.72
N ARG A 295 41.51 70.14 49.67
CA ARG A 295 40.87 71.02 50.67
C ARG A 295 41.86 71.49 51.73
N GLU A 296 42.72 70.59 52.21
CA GLU A 296 43.82 70.91 53.14
C GLU A 296 44.77 71.93 52.50
N PHE A 297 45.11 71.78 51.21
CA PHE A 297 45.88 72.76 50.45
C PHE A 297 45.13 74.10 50.32
N GLN A 298 43.84 74.11 49.99
CA GLN A 298 43.04 75.35 49.94
C GLN A 298 42.93 76.04 51.31
N GLU A 299 42.84 75.28 52.39
CA GLU A 299 42.79 75.80 53.76
C GLU A 299 44.16 76.39 54.15
N GLN A 300 45.26 75.69 53.87
CA GLN A 300 46.61 76.22 54.07
C GLN A 300 46.92 77.41 53.16
N GLU A 301 46.40 77.45 51.94
CA GLU A 301 46.48 78.61 51.06
C GLU A 301 45.67 79.79 51.62
N SER A 302 44.48 79.55 52.18
CA SER A 302 43.68 80.59 52.86
C SER A 302 44.38 81.14 54.11
N ASN A 303 45.12 80.30 54.83
CA ASN A 303 45.95 80.71 55.95
C ASN A 303 47.20 81.47 55.47
N ARG A 304 47.81 81.03 54.35
CA ARG A 304 48.91 81.73 53.68
C ARG A 304 48.49 83.08 53.09
N THR A 305 47.22 83.28 52.72
CA THR A 305 46.70 84.62 52.38
C THR A 305 46.45 85.43 53.63
N ARG A 306 45.74 84.92 54.65
CA ARG A 306 45.56 85.63 55.93
C ARG A 306 46.89 86.14 56.52
N LEU A 307 47.91 85.28 56.60
CA LEU A 307 49.25 85.65 57.07
C LEU A 307 49.98 86.65 56.15
N ARG A 308 49.68 86.65 54.84
CA ARG A 308 50.18 87.69 53.92
C ARG A 308 49.46 89.02 54.17
N ASP A 309 48.14 89.00 54.32
CA ASP A 309 47.30 90.17 54.54
C ASP A 309 47.64 90.80 55.91
N GLU A 310 47.92 89.98 56.92
CA GLU A 310 48.50 90.37 58.22
C GLU A 310 49.89 91.00 58.04
N LEU A 311 50.81 90.36 57.32
CA LEU A 311 52.13 90.92 57.01
C LEU A 311 52.07 92.22 56.20
N GLU A 312 51.10 92.37 55.30
CA GLU A 312 50.89 93.58 54.50
C GLU A 312 50.24 94.69 55.34
N SER A 313 49.38 94.35 56.32
CA SER A 313 48.88 95.28 57.32
C SER A 313 50.01 95.75 58.26
N LEU A 314 50.88 94.85 58.71
CA LEU A 314 52.05 95.14 59.53
C LEU A 314 53.06 95.99 58.75
N LYS A 315 53.33 95.64 57.49
CA LYS A 315 54.11 96.48 56.58
C LYS A 315 53.48 97.86 56.44
N GLY A 316 52.16 97.96 56.27
CA GLY A 316 51.44 99.23 56.27
C GLY A 316 51.52 100.02 57.59
N THR A 317 51.77 99.37 58.74
CA THR A 317 52.10 100.08 60.00
C THR A 317 53.56 100.51 60.07
N VAL A 318 54.49 99.70 59.56
CA VAL A 318 55.92 100.03 59.47
C VAL A 318 56.18 101.15 58.47
N ASP A 319 55.54 101.10 57.29
CA ASP A 319 55.62 102.13 56.25
C ASP A 319 55.01 103.45 56.76
N ARG A 320 53.89 103.42 57.51
CA ARG A 320 53.37 104.61 58.21
C ARG A 320 54.37 105.15 59.23
N ALA A 321 54.88 104.31 60.13
CA ALA A 321 55.88 104.71 61.13
C ALA A 321 57.17 105.25 60.49
N ALA A 322 57.57 104.72 59.32
CA ALA A 322 58.67 105.24 58.52
C ALA A 322 58.33 106.64 57.96
N THR A 323 57.15 106.84 57.36
CA THR A 323 56.71 108.17 56.90
C THR A 323 56.53 109.17 58.04
N ASP A 324 56.10 108.72 59.23
CA ASP A 324 56.01 109.56 60.43
C ASP A 324 57.43 109.98 60.89
N VAL A 325 58.38 109.04 60.95
CA VAL A 325 59.79 109.31 61.26
C VAL A 325 60.44 110.19 60.19
N GLU A 326 60.12 110.05 58.92
CA GLU A 326 60.60 110.93 57.84
C GLU A 326 59.96 112.32 57.89
N SER A 327 58.68 112.42 58.27
CA SER A 327 58.03 113.70 58.55
C SER A 327 58.71 114.41 59.74
N MET A 328 58.99 113.68 60.83
CA MET A 328 59.69 114.20 62.00
C MET A 328 61.15 114.57 61.68
N ARG A 329 61.83 113.81 60.81
CA ARG A 329 63.17 114.16 60.28
C ARG A 329 63.13 115.41 59.41
N SER A 330 62.11 115.60 58.57
CA SER A 330 61.96 116.81 57.75
C SER A 330 61.60 118.04 58.59
N GLN A 331 60.76 117.89 59.62
CA GLN A 331 60.50 118.92 60.62
C GLN A 331 61.78 119.27 61.40
N LEU A 332 62.57 118.29 61.84
CA LEU A 332 63.87 118.52 62.48
C LEU A 332 64.89 119.18 61.54
N ALA A 333 64.88 118.85 60.24
CA ALA A 333 65.72 119.50 59.23
C ALA A 333 65.31 120.96 59.01
N ASN A 334 64.01 121.25 58.93
CA ASN A 334 63.49 122.62 58.85
C ASN A 334 63.80 123.42 60.12
N MET A 335 63.62 122.84 61.31
CA MET A 335 64.00 123.47 62.58
C MET A 335 65.52 123.72 62.67
N LYS A 336 66.36 122.80 62.15
CA LYS A 336 67.81 123.04 62.01
C LYS A 336 68.11 124.22 61.08
N LYS A 337 67.41 124.32 59.95
CA LYS A 337 67.55 125.42 58.99
C LYS A 337 67.14 126.75 59.62
N ASP A 338 66.01 126.81 60.32
CA ASP A 338 65.56 128.00 61.05
C ASP A 338 66.53 128.43 62.16
N ILE A 339 67.13 127.47 62.87
CA ILE A 339 68.20 127.73 63.84
C ILE A 339 69.42 128.33 63.14
N GLN A 340 69.82 127.79 61.98
CA GLN A 340 70.97 128.23 61.20
C GLN A 340 70.75 129.64 60.61
N ASP A 341 69.55 129.92 60.08
CA ASP A 341 69.17 131.25 59.56
C ASP A 341 69.00 132.29 60.66
N LYS A 342 68.54 131.91 61.87
CA LYS A 342 68.58 132.78 63.06
C LYS A 342 70.02 133.06 63.51
N ASN A 343 70.91 132.06 63.47
CA ASN A 343 72.33 132.24 63.77
C ASN A 343 73.02 133.21 62.78
N ASN A 344 72.70 133.08 61.49
CA ASN A 344 73.20 133.98 60.45
C ASN A 344 72.71 135.43 60.66
N LYS A 345 71.44 135.63 61.03
CA LYS A 345 70.90 136.95 61.41
C LYS A 345 71.58 137.54 62.65
N ILE A 346 71.90 136.73 63.66
CA ILE A 346 72.67 137.16 64.85
C ILE A 346 74.10 137.58 64.48
N LYS A 347 74.77 136.85 63.59
CA LYS A 347 76.11 137.22 63.09
C LYS A 347 76.09 138.54 62.31
N GLY A 348 75.09 138.74 61.44
CA GLY A 348 74.90 140.00 60.71
C GLY A 348 74.66 141.20 61.63
N ALA A 349 73.79 141.04 62.64
CA ALA A 349 73.52 142.11 63.62
C ALA A 349 74.77 142.50 64.44
N LYS A 350 75.60 141.52 64.84
CA LYS A 350 76.85 141.79 65.57
C LYS A 350 77.85 142.61 64.75
N LEU A 351 78.04 142.29 63.47
CA LEU A 351 78.92 143.03 62.56
C LEU A 351 78.45 144.46 62.27
N HIS A 352 77.15 144.75 62.42
CA HIS A 352 76.62 146.09 62.21
C HIS A 352 76.79 147.01 63.44
N ASN A 353 76.72 146.45 64.66
CA ASN A 353 76.96 147.22 65.89
C ASN A 353 78.44 147.59 66.07
N THR A 354 79.38 146.67 65.83
CA THR A 354 80.83 146.98 65.94
C THR A 354 81.22 148.10 64.98
N ALA A 355 80.74 148.05 63.74
CA ALA A 355 80.97 149.06 62.71
C ALA A 355 80.29 150.43 62.95
N LEU A 356 79.49 150.56 64.02
CA LEU A 356 78.91 151.83 64.49
C LEU A 356 79.59 152.34 65.77
N GLU A 357 79.97 151.46 66.69
CA GLU A 357 80.74 151.84 67.90
C GLU A 357 82.15 152.35 67.54
N GLU A 358 82.83 151.71 66.58
CA GLU A 358 84.15 152.13 66.10
C GLU A 358 84.12 153.50 65.41
N LYS A 359 82.99 153.88 64.79
CA LYS A 359 82.80 155.18 64.13
C LYS A 359 82.45 156.34 65.08
N LEU A 360 82.13 156.02 66.34
CA LEU A 360 81.76 157.03 67.34
C LEU A 360 82.93 157.34 68.29
N LYS A 361 83.79 156.35 68.59
CA LYS A 361 85.01 156.55 69.39
C LYS A 361 86.18 157.16 68.60
N THR A 362 86.22 157.00 67.27
CA THR A 362 87.25 157.61 66.41
C THR A 362 87.09 159.12 66.18
N VAL A 363 86.09 159.76 66.80
CA VAL A 363 85.75 161.18 66.60
C VAL A 363 86.08 162.06 67.82
N THR A 364 86.34 161.48 69.01
CA THR A 364 86.46 162.26 70.26
C THR A 364 87.87 162.44 70.82
N GLU A 365 88.84 161.58 70.52
CA GLU A 365 90.17 161.61 71.17
C GLU A 365 91.35 161.57 70.17
N THR A 366 91.74 162.75 69.70
CA THR A 366 92.96 162.97 68.91
C THR A 366 94.06 163.66 69.73
N THR A 367 95.10 162.96 70.17
CA THR A 367 96.43 163.56 70.47
C THR A 367 97.57 162.51 70.50
N LEU A 368 98.36 162.43 69.40
CA LEU A 368 99.77 161.97 69.34
C LEU A 368 100.08 160.52 69.81
N SER A 369 101.19 159.85 69.46
CA SER A 369 102.23 160.05 68.43
C SER A 369 102.49 158.70 67.70
N VAL A 370 103.32 158.65 66.66
CA VAL A 370 103.40 157.50 65.72
C VAL A 370 104.84 157.02 65.47
N GLU A 371 105.30 155.98 66.17
CA GLU A 371 106.54 155.28 65.76
C GLU A 371 106.64 153.80 66.22
N GLU A 372 106.24 153.45 67.45
CA GLU A 372 106.48 152.09 68.01
C GLU A 372 105.58 150.95 67.46
N ARG A 373 104.56 151.26 66.64
CA ARG A 373 103.59 150.25 66.13
C ARG A 373 104.15 149.28 65.09
N ALA A 374 105.32 149.53 64.51
CA ALA A 374 105.86 148.69 63.43
C ALA A 374 106.35 147.30 63.91
N ALA A 375 107.01 147.23 65.07
CA ALA A 375 107.79 146.05 65.47
C ALA A 375 106.94 144.80 65.82
N GLN A 376 105.70 144.98 66.29
CA GLN A 376 104.86 143.86 66.73
C GLN A 376 104.14 143.14 65.57
N MET A 377 103.97 143.81 64.42
CA MET A 377 103.31 143.24 63.24
C MET A 377 104.15 142.16 62.55
N GLU A 378 105.48 142.27 62.62
CA GLU A 378 106.43 141.42 61.90
C GLU A 378 106.66 140.04 62.54
N GLN A 379 106.28 139.89 63.83
CA GLN A 379 106.43 138.62 64.54
C GLN A 379 105.30 137.63 64.19
N VAL A 380 104.07 138.13 64.03
CA VAL A 380 102.87 137.31 63.72
C VAL A 380 102.96 136.65 62.34
N LEU A 381 103.53 137.34 61.34
CA LEU A 381 103.63 136.82 59.97
C LEU A 381 104.53 135.57 59.84
N LYS A 382 105.53 135.41 60.71
CA LYS A 382 106.52 134.32 60.62
C LYS A 382 105.99 132.97 61.09
N GLU A 383 104.91 132.96 61.88
CA GLU A 383 104.30 131.73 62.40
C GLU A 383 103.34 131.11 61.35
N GLU A 384 102.55 131.91 60.63
CA GLU A 384 101.67 131.39 59.58
C GLU A 384 102.45 130.80 58.40
N GLU A 385 103.59 131.39 58.00
CA GLU A 385 104.45 130.91 56.91
C GLU A 385 105.05 129.50 57.12
N GLN A 386 105.08 128.98 58.35
CA GLN A 386 105.51 127.62 58.63
C GLN A 386 104.38 126.61 58.38
N THR A 387 103.15 126.94 58.81
CA THR A 387 101.98 126.04 58.69
C THR A 387 101.63 125.66 57.25
N ILE A 388 101.88 126.56 56.30
CA ILE A 388 101.59 126.35 54.87
C ILE A 388 102.49 125.26 54.26
N LYS A 389 103.78 125.20 54.66
CA LYS A 389 104.78 124.32 54.05
C LYS A 389 104.54 122.83 54.35
N ASP A 390 104.00 122.51 55.52
CA ASP A 390 103.68 121.13 55.91
C ASP A 390 102.46 120.54 55.17
N MET A 391 101.58 121.40 54.64
CA MET A 391 100.40 120.97 53.87
C MET A 391 100.78 120.58 52.43
N ASP A 392 101.66 121.33 51.77
CA ASP A 392 102.16 121.00 50.43
C ASP A 392 102.92 119.66 50.39
N ALA A 393 103.69 119.34 51.45
CA ALA A 393 104.40 118.09 51.58
C ALA A 393 103.48 116.85 51.62
N GLN A 394 102.26 116.99 52.16
CA GLN A 394 101.25 115.93 52.17
C GLN A 394 100.58 115.78 50.79
N LEU A 395 100.27 116.91 50.14
CA LEU A 395 99.68 116.95 48.80
C LEU A 395 100.54 116.24 47.74
N HIS A 396 101.87 116.34 47.84
CA HIS A 396 102.78 115.65 46.92
C HIS A 396 102.72 114.12 47.03
N ARG A 397 102.68 113.58 48.26
CA ARG A 397 102.64 112.11 48.49
C ARG A 397 101.39 111.46 47.90
N HIS A 398 100.23 112.12 48.01
CA HIS A 398 98.98 111.59 47.44
C HIS A 398 98.99 111.54 45.90
N ARG A 399 99.69 112.47 45.23
CA ARG A 399 99.81 112.48 43.76
C ARG A 399 100.64 111.30 43.23
N GLU A 400 101.68 110.88 43.94
CA GLU A 400 102.51 109.73 43.55
C GLU A 400 101.81 108.38 43.67
N VAL A 401 100.92 108.23 44.66
CA VAL A 401 100.11 107.00 44.84
C VAL A 401 99.08 106.88 43.72
N LEU A 402 98.35 107.97 43.43
CA LEU A 402 97.37 108.01 42.34
C LEU A 402 97.98 107.67 40.97
N PHE A 403 99.22 108.12 40.70
CA PHE A 403 99.90 107.78 39.44
C PHE A 403 100.22 106.27 39.33
N ARG A 404 100.62 105.63 40.44
CA ARG A 404 100.92 104.19 40.49
C ARG A 404 99.68 103.33 40.25
N GLU A 405 98.61 103.56 41.01
CA GLU A 405 97.35 102.83 40.84
C GLU A 405 96.77 103.02 39.43
N SER A 406 96.90 104.23 38.85
CA SER A 406 96.45 104.50 37.49
C SER A 406 97.24 103.72 36.42
N GLN A 407 98.51 103.35 36.65
CA GLN A 407 99.26 102.47 35.75
C GLN A 407 98.81 101.02 35.89
N GLU A 408 98.60 100.54 37.12
CA GLU A 408 98.14 99.16 37.39
C GLU A 408 96.75 98.91 36.80
N VAL A 409 95.82 99.87 36.90
CA VAL A 409 94.49 99.81 36.25
C VAL A 409 94.59 99.74 34.73
N GLN A 410 95.57 100.39 34.09
CA GLN A 410 95.79 100.26 32.65
C GLN A 410 96.34 98.88 32.27
N ALA A 411 97.29 98.34 33.05
CA ALA A 411 97.82 96.99 32.84
C ALA A 411 96.75 95.89 33.00
N LEU A 412 95.83 96.05 33.95
CA LEU A 412 94.68 95.14 34.13
C LEU A 412 93.69 95.24 32.96
N ARG A 413 93.36 96.45 32.49
CA ARG A 413 92.49 96.66 31.32
C ARG A 413 93.04 96.09 30.01
N LEU A 414 94.36 95.97 29.86
CA LEU A 414 94.95 95.25 28.72
C LEU A 414 94.72 93.74 28.85
N LYS A 415 95.04 93.15 30.01
CA LYS A 415 94.79 91.72 30.28
C LYS A 415 93.31 91.34 30.16
N GLU A 416 92.40 92.23 30.54
CA GLU A 416 90.95 92.07 30.33
C GLU A 416 90.60 91.97 28.84
N LYS A 417 91.14 92.86 28.00
CA LYS A 417 90.93 92.82 26.55
C LYS A 417 91.51 91.58 25.89
N ASP A 418 92.71 91.16 26.30
CA ASP A 418 93.34 89.94 25.80
C ASP A 418 92.50 88.70 26.18
N SER A 419 92.01 88.65 27.43
CA SER A 419 91.12 87.59 27.90
C SER A 419 89.78 87.58 27.16
N MET A 420 89.19 88.76 26.89
CA MET A 420 87.98 88.91 26.09
C MET A 420 88.19 88.48 24.62
N ALA A 421 89.35 88.77 24.04
CA ALA A 421 89.72 88.30 22.71
C ALA A 421 89.80 86.75 22.67
N VAL A 422 90.50 86.15 23.63
CA VAL A 422 90.59 84.68 23.78
C VAL A 422 89.20 84.07 23.98
N LEU A 423 88.36 84.62 24.87
CA LEU A 423 86.99 84.15 25.09
C LEU A 423 86.12 84.27 23.84
N SER A 424 86.28 85.34 23.04
CA SER A 424 85.56 85.49 21.76
C SER A 424 85.99 84.44 20.73
N GLY A 425 87.30 84.16 20.63
CA GLY A 425 87.84 83.09 19.80
C GLY A 425 87.36 81.70 20.24
N SER A 426 87.41 81.40 21.54
CA SER A 426 86.88 80.17 22.13
C SER A 426 85.37 80.01 21.93
N ARG A 427 84.61 81.11 21.94
CA ARG A 427 83.16 81.10 21.65
C ARG A 427 82.87 80.81 20.18
N VAL A 428 83.70 81.29 19.26
CA VAL A 428 83.61 80.96 17.83
C VAL A 428 84.03 79.51 17.56
N THR A 429 85.09 79.00 18.19
CA THR A 429 85.46 77.58 18.06
C THR A 429 84.42 76.66 18.69
N LEU A 430 83.83 77.02 19.83
CA LEU A 430 82.67 76.33 20.40
C LEU A 430 81.48 76.34 19.41
N SER A 431 81.07 77.50 18.89
CA SER A 431 79.97 77.57 17.91
C SER A 431 80.23 76.73 16.65
N ASN A 432 81.48 76.67 16.18
CA ASN A 432 81.86 75.84 15.04
C ASN A 432 81.82 74.34 15.38
N LEU A 433 82.27 73.95 16.58
CA LEU A 433 82.17 72.58 17.09
C LEU A 433 80.70 72.17 17.30
N ASP A 434 79.88 73.05 17.84
CA ASP A 434 78.44 72.83 18.09
C ASP A 434 77.66 72.68 16.77
N SER A 435 78.02 73.46 15.75
CA SER A 435 77.52 73.29 14.37
C SER A 435 77.96 71.97 13.74
N ARG A 436 79.11 71.40 14.17
CA ARG A 436 79.62 70.11 13.72
C ARG A 436 78.99 68.96 14.50
N LEU A 437 78.71 69.15 15.79
CA LEU A 437 77.96 68.24 16.65
C LEU A 437 76.53 68.10 16.11
N SER A 438 75.82 69.22 15.92
CA SER A 438 74.50 69.25 15.28
C SER A 438 74.45 68.59 13.89
N LYS A 439 75.54 68.68 13.10
CA LYS A 439 75.65 67.97 11.81
C LYS A 439 75.90 66.47 11.98
N LEU A 440 76.67 66.07 12.98
CA LEU A 440 76.86 64.67 13.35
C LEU A 440 75.58 64.07 13.93
N ASP A 441 74.79 64.84 14.68
CA ASP A 441 73.49 64.43 15.23
C ASP A 441 72.41 64.33 14.14
N GLN A 442 72.35 65.29 13.20
CA GLN A 442 71.51 65.14 12.02
C GLN A 442 71.93 63.95 11.14
N ASN A 443 73.22 63.62 11.10
CA ASN A 443 73.71 62.44 10.38
C ASN A 443 73.47 61.15 11.17
N SER A 444 73.51 61.16 12.50
CA SER A 444 73.22 59.99 13.35
C SER A 444 71.72 59.70 13.37
N LEU A 445 70.87 60.74 13.39
CA LEU A 445 69.43 60.62 13.17
C LEU A 445 69.11 60.08 11.78
N LYS A 446 69.73 60.60 10.71
CA LYS A 446 69.57 60.03 9.35
C LYS A 446 70.12 58.61 9.25
N GLN A 447 71.19 58.28 9.97
CA GLN A 447 71.67 56.90 10.06
C GLN A 447 70.70 56.02 10.85
N GLN A 448 70.06 56.52 11.91
CA GLN A 448 68.99 55.81 12.61
C GLN A 448 67.74 55.65 11.74
N GLU A 449 67.36 56.65 10.93
CA GLU A 449 66.29 56.52 9.94
C GLU A 449 66.65 55.51 8.85
N ILE A 450 67.88 55.52 8.33
CA ILE A 450 68.35 54.56 7.34
C ILE A 450 68.43 53.15 7.93
N ILE A 451 68.96 53.00 9.16
CA ILE A 451 69.00 51.73 9.89
C ILE A 451 67.57 51.25 10.17
N TYR A 452 66.66 52.10 10.63
CA TYR A 452 65.28 51.68 10.90
C TYR A 452 64.52 51.31 9.61
N ASN A 453 64.77 52.00 8.50
CA ASN A 453 64.24 51.63 7.18
C ASN A 453 64.89 50.34 6.65
N GLN A 454 66.18 50.12 6.90
CA GLN A 454 66.90 48.89 6.54
C GLN A 454 66.45 47.72 7.41
N ASP A 455 66.31 47.89 8.72
CA ASP A 455 65.75 46.92 9.67
C ASP A 455 64.29 46.59 9.33
N PHE A 456 63.49 47.57 8.91
CA PHE A 456 62.13 47.33 8.42
C PHE A 456 62.13 46.54 7.10
N GLN A 457 63.04 46.85 6.17
CA GLN A 457 63.22 46.08 4.93
C GLN A 457 63.79 44.68 5.20
N ILE A 458 64.69 44.53 6.17
CA ILE A 458 65.26 43.27 6.64
C ILE A 458 64.14 42.46 7.29
N GLN A 459 63.36 42.98 8.23
CA GLN A 459 62.20 42.30 8.81
C GLN A 459 61.16 41.91 7.76
N LEU A 460 60.96 42.72 6.70
CA LEU A 460 60.12 42.35 5.56
C LEU A 460 60.73 41.22 4.73
N LEU A 461 62.03 41.27 4.44
CA LEU A 461 62.77 40.26 3.68
C LEU A 461 62.98 38.96 4.48
N GLU A 462 63.08 39.03 5.80
CA GLU A 462 63.11 37.93 6.75
C GLU A 462 61.72 37.31 6.86
N ARG A 463 60.65 38.09 7.07
CA ARG A 463 59.27 37.57 6.99
C ARG A 463 58.96 36.95 5.62
N LYS A 464 59.60 37.43 4.54
CA LYS A 464 59.51 36.84 3.20
C LYS A 464 60.39 35.60 3.05
N MET A 465 61.60 35.57 3.62
CA MET A 465 62.50 34.40 3.65
C MET A 465 61.94 33.28 4.51
N LEU A 466 61.41 33.56 5.69
CA LEU A 466 60.77 32.58 6.58
C LEU A 466 59.59 31.92 5.86
N ARG A 467 58.71 32.71 5.22
CA ARG A 467 57.65 32.19 4.35
C ARG A 467 58.19 31.35 3.18
N LEU A 468 59.28 31.76 2.53
CA LEU A 468 59.92 31.01 1.43
C LEU A 468 60.69 29.75 1.90
N ARG A 469 61.15 29.72 3.15
CA ARG A 469 61.81 28.58 3.82
C ARG A 469 60.81 27.61 4.48
N GLY A 470 59.52 27.96 4.50
CA GLY A 470 58.45 27.14 5.10
C GLY A 470 58.17 27.41 6.58
N GLU A 471 58.86 28.38 7.19
CA GLU A 471 58.58 28.88 8.54
C GLU A 471 57.48 29.95 8.49
N VAL A 472 56.26 29.46 8.28
CA VAL A 472 55.02 30.21 8.48
C VAL A 472 54.70 30.26 9.99
N ASN A 473 53.91 31.25 10.43
CA ASN A 473 53.37 31.33 11.81
C ASN A 473 52.90 29.95 12.27
N THR A 474 53.19 29.55 13.52
CA THR A 474 52.87 28.20 14.04
C THR A 474 51.40 27.83 13.86
N GLU A 475 50.48 28.79 14.01
CA GLU A 475 49.05 28.63 13.74
C GLU A 475 48.74 28.43 12.26
N GLU A 476 49.32 29.24 11.36
CA GLU A 476 49.16 29.09 9.91
C GLU A 476 49.76 27.78 9.40
N LYS A 477 50.92 27.39 9.92
CA LYS A 477 51.55 26.08 9.67
C LYS A 477 50.65 24.95 10.15
N GLN A 478 50.12 24.99 11.36
CA GLN A 478 49.15 23.99 11.84
C GLN A 478 47.87 23.97 11.00
N VAL A 479 47.37 25.11 10.52
CA VAL A 479 46.20 25.18 9.64
C VAL A 479 46.50 24.58 8.26
N LEU A 480 47.71 24.82 7.72
CA LEU A 480 48.17 24.23 6.46
C LEU A 480 48.45 22.73 6.60
N GLU A 481 49.03 22.27 7.71
CA GLU A 481 49.22 20.86 8.03
C GLU A 481 47.87 20.15 8.23
N LYS A 482 46.92 20.74 8.98
CA LYS A 482 45.54 20.22 9.10
C LYS A 482 44.80 20.20 7.76
N LYS A 483 45.07 21.16 6.85
CA LYS A 483 44.57 21.12 5.46
C LYS A 483 45.25 20.04 4.63
N ALA A 484 46.57 19.88 4.73
CA ALA A 484 47.34 18.86 4.02
C ALA A 484 46.95 17.44 4.47
N GLN A 485 46.78 17.21 5.78
CA GLN A 485 46.25 15.97 6.34
C GLN A 485 44.83 15.67 5.85
N LYS A 486 43.94 16.68 5.81
CA LYS A 486 42.58 16.52 5.26
C LYS A 486 42.59 16.24 3.74
N LEU A 487 43.52 16.82 2.99
CA LEU A 487 43.70 16.54 1.56
C LEU A 487 44.35 15.17 1.32
N ALA A 488 45.28 14.74 2.16
CA ALA A 488 45.87 13.40 2.13
C ALA A 488 44.85 12.31 2.49
N HIS A 489 44.02 12.53 3.52
CA HIS A 489 42.91 11.64 3.87
C HIS A 489 41.92 11.53 2.71
N ARG A 490 41.52 12.65 2.08
CA ARG A 490 40.69 12.66 0.87
C ARG A 490 41.37 11.97 -0.32
N LEU A 491 42.68 12.11 -0.49
CA LEU A 491 43.44 11.39 -1.52
C LEU A 491 43.44 9.88 -1.27
N GLU A 492 43.56 9.45 -0.01
CA GLU A 492 43.46 8.05 0.38
C GLU A 492 42.06 7.48 0.27
N GLU A 493 41.02 8.21 0.71
CA GLU A 493 39.62 7.88 0.43
C GLU A 493 39.41 7.65 -1.07
N LYS A 494 39.86 8.59 -1.91
CA LYS A 494 39.72 8.47 -3.36
C LYS A 494 40.53 7.31 -3.93
N LYS A 495 41.77 7.06 -3.47
CA LYS A 495 42.55 5.86 -3.83
C LYS A 495 41.84 4.57 -3.42
N ARG A 496 41.29 4.48 -2.20
CA ARG A 496 40.52 3.33 -1.71
C ARG A 496 39.27 3.10 -2.57
N THR A 497 38.52 4.15 -2.93
CA THR A 497 37.38 4.03 -3.86
C THR A 497 37.81 3.64 -5.28
N ALA A 498 38.94 4.13 -5.79
CA ALA A 498 39.45 3.75 -7.11
C ALA A 498 39.94 2.28 -7.14
N ILE A 499 40.55 1.79 -6.06
CA ILE A 499 40.92 0.38 -5.89
C ILE A 499 39.65 -0.49 -5.82
N MET A 500 38.63 -0.08 -5.07
CA MET A 500 37.34 -0.77 -5.01
C MET A 500 36.64 -0.81 -6.38
N LEU A 501 36.60 0.31 -7.10
CA LEU A 501 36.00 0.36 -8.44
C LEU A 501 36.78 -0.48 -9.45
N THR A 502 38.12 -0.56 -9.35
CA THR A 502 38.92 -1.41 -10.24
C THR A 502 38.84 -2.90 -9.89
N THR A 503 38.62 -3.28 -8.62
CA THR A 503 38.30 -4.69 -8.29
C THR A 503 36.88 -5.07 -8.69
N GLN A 504 35.91 -4.17 -8.58
CA GLN A 504 34.55 -4.36 -9.11
C GLN A 504 34.55 -4.47 -10.65
N LEU A 505 35.28 -3.61 -11.36
CA LEU A 505 35.44 -3.71 -12.82
C LEU A 505 36.12 -5.02 -13.24
N LYS A 506 37.09 -5.53 -12.47
CA LYS A 506 37.69 -6.85 -12.74
C LYS A 506 36.69 -8.00 -12.55
N LYS A 507 35.93 -8.01 -11.44
CA LYS A 507 34.83 -8.98 -11.24
C LYS A 507 33.89 -8.98 -12.45
N LEU A 508 33.35 -7.81 -12.81
CA LEU A 508 32.45 -7.66 -13.96
C LEU A 508 33.08 -8.10 -15.30
N GLN A 509 34.39 -7.93 -15.49
CA GLN A 509 35.10 -8.45 -16.68
C GLN A 509 35.20 -9.97 -16.69
N ASP A 510 35.45 -10.60 -15.54
CA ASP A 510 35.46 -12.06 -15.41
C ASP A 510 34.04 -12.64 -15.50
N ASP A 511 33.02 -11.98 -14.94
CA ASP A 511 31.61 -12.34 -15.06
C ASP A 511 31.16 -12.31 -16.53
N ILE A 512 31.46 -11.23 -17.26
CA ILE A 512 31.21 -11.11 -18.70
C ILE A 512 31.95 -12.22 -19.49
N ARG A 513 33.13 -12.64 -19.03
CA ARG A 513 33.91 -13.72 -19.67
C ARG A 513 33.31 -15.11 -19.40
N CYS A 514 32.71 -15.34 -18.23
CA CYS A 514 31.97 -16.55 -17.91
C CYS A 514 30.68 -16.64 -18.76
N VAL A 515 29.86 -15.58 -18.75
CA VAL A 515 28.62 -15.51 -19.55
C VAL A 515 28.90 -15.68 -21.05
N ARG A 516 30.00 -15.13 -21.58
CA ARG A 516 30.42 -15.38 -22.98
C ARG A 516 30.73 -16.85 -23.26
N LYS A 517 31.45 -17.54 -22.38
CA LYS A 517 31.71 -18.99 -22.53
C LYS A 517 30.44 -19.82 -22.48
N GLU A 518 29.44 -19.41 -21.70
CA GLU A 518 28.15 -20.10 -21.60
C GLU A 518 27.29 -19.84 -22.85
N ALA A 519 27.32 -18.62 -23.40
CA ALA A 519 26.75 -18.30 -24.70
C ALA A 519 27.45 -19.06 -25.86
N GLU A 520 28.76 -19.27 -25.79
CA GLU A 520 29.52 -20.07 -26.75
C GLU A 520 29.17 -21.57 -26.67
N LYS A 521 28.99 -22.13 -25.47
CA LYS A 521 28.55 -23.52 -25.23
C LYS A 521 27.12 -23.76 -25.71
N THR A 522 26.16 -22.96 -25.24
CA THR A 522 24.75 -23.07 -25.66
C THR A 522 24.60 -22.77 -27.16
N GLY A 523 25.45 -21.89 -27.70
CA GLY A 523 25.59 -21.67 -29.15
C GLY A 523 26.23 -22.82 -29.92
N ALA A 524 26.91 -23.78 -29.27
CA ALA A 524 27.36 -25.04 -29.86
C ALA A 524 26.28 -26.12 -29.75
N GLU A 525 25.74 -26.35 -28.55
CA GLU A 525 24.61 -27.26 -28.30
C GLU A 525 23.43 -26.98 -29.24
N LYS A 526 23.10 -25.70 -29.49
CA LYS A 526 22.09 -25.29 -30.47
C LYS A 526 22.44 -25.71 -31.91
N ARG A 527 23.71 -25.65 -32.32
CA ARG A 527 24.15 -26.09 -33.65
C ARG A 527 24.03 -27.61 -33.79
N ASP A 528 24.45 -28.35 -32.77
CA ASP A 528 24.39 -29.82 -32.75
C ASP A 528 22.93 -30.33 -32.72
N LEU A 529 22.04 -29.64 -32.00
CA LEU A 529 20.60 -29.88 -32.07
C LEU A 529 20.00 -29.51 -33.45
N THR A 530 20.51 -28.47 -34.09
CA THR A 530 20.05 -28.05 -35.44
C THR A 530 20.43 -29.11 -36.48
N THR A 531 21.67 -29.58 -36.49
CA THR A 531 22.09 -30.66 -37.39
C THR A 531 21.33 -31.96 -37.09
N LYS A 532 21.01 -32.25 -35.82
CA LYS A 532 20.19 -33.43 -35.49
C LYS A 532 18.75 -33.31 -35.98
N ILE A 533 18.17 -32.11 -35.97
CA ILE A 533 16.86 -31.82 -36.58
C ILE A 533 16.92 -32.01 -38.11
N GLU A 534 17.99 -31.57 -38.76
CA GLU A 534 18.21 -31.76 -40.21
C GLU A 534 18.37 -33.24 -40.58
N GLU A 535 19.12 -34.04 -39.80
CA GLU A 535 19.20 -35.50 -39.94
C GLU A 535 17.81 -36.17 -39.84
N LEU A 536 17.01 -35.78 -38.83
CA LEU A 536 15.67 -36.32 -38.63
C LEU A 536 14.71 -35.91 -39.75
N HIS A 537 14.82 -34.70 -40.30
CA HIS A 537 14.07 -34.31 -41.50
C HIS A 537 14.48 -35.13 -42.73
N LEU A 538 15.78 -35.41 -42.91
CA LEU A 538 16.28 -36.26 -43.99
C LEU A 538 15.74 -37.69 -43.86
N PHE A 539 15.80 -38.27 -42.65
CA PHE A 539 15.28 -39.61 -42.35
C PHE A 539 13.78 -39.71 -42.65
N ASN A 540 12.97 -38.80 -42.10
CA ASN A 540 11.53 -38.76 -42.35
C ASN A 540 11.21 -38.66 -43.84
N HIS A 541 11.91 -37.81 -44.59
CA HIS A 541 11.75 -37.66 -46.04
C HIS A 541 12.16 -38.92 -46.85
N ILE A 542 13.10 -39.72 -46.35
CA ILE A 542 13.45 -41.03 -46.92
C ILE A 542 12.33 -42.04 -46.63
N SER A 543 11.92 -42.18 -45.37
CA SER A 543 10.82 -43.09 -44.97
C SER A 543 9.53 -42.78 -45.73
N ASP A 544 9.22 -41.50 -45.93
CA ASP A 544 8.03 -41.04 -46.65
C ASP A 544 8.09 -41.39 -48.16
N LYS A 545 9.28 -41.45 -48.75
CA LYS A 545 9.51 -41.98 -50.11
C LYS A 545 9.37 -43.50 -50.18
N GLU A 546 9.82 -44.22 -49.16
CA GLU A 546 9.67 -45.67 -49.10
C GLU A 546 8.22 -46.10 -48.86
N LEU A 547 7.50 -45.39 -47.99
CA LEU A 547 6.06 -45.56 -47.77
C LEU A 547 5.28 -45.33 -49.08
N LYS A 548 5.65 -44.31 -49.89
CA LYS A 548 5.09 -44.08 -51.23
C LYS A 548 5.39 -45.25 -52.19
N LYS A 549 6.63 -45.77 -52.22
CA LYS A 549 6.97 -46.98 -53.02
C LYS A 549 6.18 -48.22 -52.59
N LEU A 550 5.98 -48.43 -51.28
CA LEU A 550 5.22 -49.56 -50.74
C LEU A 550 3.71 -49.44 -51.05
N ARG A 551 3.15 -48.23 -51.04
CA ARG A 551 1.76 -47.99 -51.50
C ARG A 551 1.56 -48.37 -52.97
N LEU A 552 2.49 -47.98 -53.84
CA LEU A 552 2.43 -48.36 -55.27
C LEU A 552 2.48 -49.89 -55.43
N LYS A 553 3.47 -50.57 -54.83
CA LYS A 553 3.55 -52.05 -54.85
C LYS A 553 2.28 -52.75 -54.34
N LYS A 554 1.61 -52.17 -53.34
CA LYS A 554 0.32 -52.68 -52.85
C LYS A 554 -0.79 -52.52 -53.90
N GLN A 555 -0.82 -51.39 -54.61
CA GLN A 555 -1.79 -51.17 -55.70
C GLN A 555 -1.52 -52.12 -56.87
N ASP A 556 -0.26 -52.30 -57.26
CA ASP A 556 0.15 -53.24 -58.31
C ASP A 556 -0.31 -54.68 -58.00
N THR A 557 0.03 -55.19 -56.81
CA THR A 557 -0.38 -56.53 -56.36
C THR A 557 -1.89 -56.67 -56.16
N MET A 558 -2.61 -55.60 -55.82
CA MET A 558 -4.08 -55.59 -55.81
C MET A 558 -4.68 -55.65 -57.22
N VAL A 559 -4.00 -55.12 -58.25
CA VAL A 559 -4.42 -55.30 -59.65
C VAL A 559 -4.17 -56.75 -60.10
N GLU A 560 -3.02 -57.33 -59.78
CA GLU A 560 -2.69 -58.74 -60.07
C GLU A 560 -3.69 -59.73 -59.46
N ASP A 561 -4.04 -59.57 -58.18
CA ASP A 561 -5.08 -60.34 -57.48
C ASP A 561 -6.45 -60.24 -58.16
N ASN A 562 -6.83 -59.05 -58.66
CA ASN A 562 -8.08 -58.88 -59.40
C ASN A 562 -8.05 -59.54 -60.79
N ILE A 563 -6.90 -59.58 -61.46
CA ILE A 563 -6.73 -60.32 -62.72
C ILE A 563 -6.88 -61.83 -62.46
N LEU A 564 -6.18 -62.36 -61.46
CA LEU A 564 -6.29 -63.78 -61.07
C LEU A 564 -7.73 -64.16 -60.67
N LYS A 565 -8.46 -63.27 -59.97
CA LYS A 565 -9.89 -63.46 -59.65
C LYS A 565 -10.80 -63.48 -60.88
N LEU A 566 -10.44 -62.79 -61.96
CA LEU A 566 -11.18 -62.86 -63.24
C LEU A 566 -10.86 -64.16 -63.98
N GLU A 567 -9.61 -64.63 -63.96
CA GLU A 567 -9.23 -65.92 -64.54
C GLU A 567 -9.90 -67.10 -63.80
N ILE A 568 -9.91 -67.09 -62.47
CA ILE A 568 -10.59 -68.09 -61.64
C ILE A 568 -12.10 -68.13 -61.95
N LYS A 569 -12.75 -66.98 -62.17
CA LYS A 569 -14.15 -66.93 -62.62
C LYS A 569 -14.30 -67.57 -64.00
N ARG A 570 -13.51 -67.14 -64.98
CA ARG A 570 -13.54 -67.67 -66.36
C ARG A 570 -13.33 -69.19 -66.41
N LEU A 571 -12.43 -69.73 -65.61
CA LEU A 571 -12.18 -71.18 -65.49
C LEU A 571 -13.35 -71.90 -64.81
N ARG A 572 -13.96 -71.30 -63.78
CA ARG A 572 -15.14 -71.85 -63.09
C ARG A 572 -16.37 -71.87 -64.00
N ASP A 573 -16.59 -70.80 -64.76
CA ASP A 573 -17.69 -70.72 -65.74
C ASP A 573 -17.48 -71.75 -66.86
N LEU A 574 -16.24 -71.95 -67.34
CA LEU A 574 -15.89 -73.02 -68.29
C LEU A 574 -16.19 -74.41 -67.71
N LEU A 575 -15.88 -74.64 -66.43
CA LEU A 575 -16.17 -75.90 -65.73
C LEU A 575 -17.69 -76.16 -65.62
N TYR A 576 -18.48 -75.17 -65.24
CA TYR A 576 -19.94 -75.31 -65.17
C TYR A 576 -20.55 -75.61 -66.55
N ASN A 577 -20.14 -74.88 -67.60
CA ASN A 577 -20.56 -75.18 -68.98
C ASN A 577 -20.22 -76.62 -69.42
N LYS A 578 -19.09 -77.17 -68.94
CA LYS A 578 -18.74 -78.59 -69.18
C LYS A 578 -19.60 -79.54 -68.36
N ALA A 579 -19.85 -79.27 -67.09
CA ALA A 579 -20.74 -80.08 -66.24
C ALA A 579 -22.17 -80.16 -66.81
N ASP A 580 -22.75 -79.02 -67.21
CA ASP A 580 -24.07 -78.97 -67.86
C ASP A 580 -24.09 -79.77 -69.18
N SER A 581 -23.01 -79.71 -69.96
CA SER A 581 -22.90 -80.49 -71.21
C SER A 581 -22.94 -82.00 -70.94
N VAL A 582 -22.21 -82.49 -69.92
CA VAL A 582 -22.21 -83.90 -69.50
C VAL A 582 -23.59 -84.30 -68.97
N LEU A 583 -24.18 -83.50 -68.08
CA LEU A 583 -25.50 -83.76 -67.49
C LEU A 583 -26.60 -83.79 -68.57
N SER A 584 -26.46 -83.01 -69.66
CA SER A 584 -27.33 -83.09 -70.84
C SER A 584 -27.16 -84.37 -71.66
N LEU A 585 -25.96 -84.96 -71.68
CA LEU A 585 -25.68 -86.23 -72.36
C LEU A 585 -26.18 -87.41 -71.53
N GLU A 586 -26.03 -87.37 -70.21
CA GLU A 586 -26.59 -88.39 -69.30
C GLU A 586 -28.12 -88.42 -69.36
N LYS A 587 -28.79 -87.26 -69.38
CA LYS A 587 -30.24 -87.17 -69.59
C LYS A 587 -30.67 -87.82 -70.92
N ARG A 588 -29.97 -87.56 -72.03
CA ARG A 588 -30.24 -88.21 -73.33
C ARG A 588 -29.98 -89.72 -73.28
N LYS A 589 -28.91 -90.17 -72.62
CA LYS A 589 -28.59 -91.59 -72.43
C LYS A 589 -29.71 -92.31 -71.66
N LEU A 590 -30.19 -91.73 -70.55
CA LEU A 590 -31.28 -92.30 -69.74
C LEU A 590 -32.61 -92.33 -70.51
N GLN A 591 -32.91 -91.30 -71.31
CA GLN A 591 -34.07 -91.29 -72.21
C GLN A 591 -34.00 -92.44 -73.23
N LEU A 592 -32.86 -92.60 -73.91
CA LEU A 592 -32.64 -93.70 -74.87
C LEU A 592 -32.72 -95.08 -74.19
N GLN A 593 -32.10 -95.26 -73.01
CA GLN A 593 -32.19 -96.50 -72.23
C GLN A 593 -33.61 -96.80 -71.69
N THR A 594 -34.49 -95.81 -71.67
CA THR A 594 -35.90 -96.01 -71.27
C THR A 594 -36.74 -96.37 -72.49
N ALA A 595 -36.62 -95.63 -73.60
CA ALA A 595 -37.26 -95.96 -74.87
C ALA A 595 -36.85 -97.35 -75.41
N MET A 596 -35.60 -97.80 -75.17
CA MET A 596 -35.18 -99.17 -75.49
C MET A 596 -35.89 -100.22 -74.64
N ARG A 597 -36.05 -99.99 -73.33
CA ARG A 597 -36.77 -100.92 -72.44
C ARG A 597 -38.27 -100.95 -72.76
N GLU A 598 -38.87 -99.80 -73.05
CA GLU A 598 -40.25 -99.70 -73.53
C GLU A 598 -40.44 -100.50 -74.83
N ARG A 599 -39.53 -100.37 -75.81
CA ARG A 599 -39.58 -101.21 -77.02
C ARG A 599 -39.31 -102.70 -76.77
N GLU A 600 -38.45 -103.06 -75.82
CA GLU A 600 -38.29 -104.47 -75.42
C GLU A 600 -39.56 -105.02 -74.75
N GLU A 601 -40.24 -104.22 -73.93
CA GLU A 601 -41.49 -104.59 -73.24
C GLU A 601 -42.67 -104.65 -74.21
N GLU A 602 -42.75 -103.74 -75.18
CA GLU A 602 -43.69 -103.85 -76.31
C GLU A 602 -43.40 -105.10 -77.17
N ILE A 603 -42.13 -105.41 -77.48
CA ILE A 603 -41.77 -106.63 -78.21
C ILE A 603 -42.11 -107.88 -77.38
N LYS A 604 -41.88 -107.86 -76.06
CA LYS A 604 -42.34 -108.93 -75.14
C LYS A 604 -43.87 -109.03 -75.17
N ALA A 605 -44.60 -107.91 -75.13
CA ALA A 605 -46.06 -107.86 -75.18
C ALA A 605 -46.61 -108.33 -76.55
N HIS A 606 -45.97 -108.01 -77.67
CA HIS A 606 -46.30 -108.54 -78.99
C HIS A 606 -45.97 -110.02 -79.12
N ARG A 607 -44.88 -110.51 -78.51
CA ARG A 607 -44.52 -111.93 -78.48
C ARG A 607 -45.43 -112.73 -77.57
N GLU A 608 -45.87 -112.14 -76.46
CA GLU A 608 -46.96 -112.65 -75.63
C GLU A 608 -48.30 -112.60 -76.34
N MET A 609 -48.60 -111.55 -77.10
CA MET A 609 -49.81 -111.42 -77.92
C MET A 609 -49.83 -112.50 -79.00
N LEU A 610 -48.69 -112.78 -79.65
CA LEU A 610 -48.56 -113.89 -80.60
C LEU A 610 -48.64 -115.25 -79.91
N ASN A 611 -48.05 -115.44 -78.73
CA ASN A 611 -48.23 -116.67 -77.95
C ASN A 611 -49.67 -116.82 -77.42
N LYS A 612 -50.35 -115.72 -77.11
CA LYS A 612 -51.78 -115.68 -76.77
C LYS A 612 -52.62 -115.94 -78.02
N GLN A 613 -52.24 -115.46 -79.20
CA GLN A 613 -52.90 -115.77 -80.47
C GLN A 613 -52.72 -117.24 -80.85
N VAL A 614 -51.52 -117.82 -80.66
CA VAL A 614 -51.28 -119.27 -80.81
C VAL A 614 -52.14 -120.04 -79.82
N LYS A 615 -52.16 -119.66 -78.53
CA LYS A 615 -53.06 -120.25 -77.53
C LYS A 615 -54.53 -120.06 -77.87
N ILE A 616 -54.93 -118.95 -78.48
CA ILE A 616 -56.30 -118.69 -78.95
C ILE A 616 -56.60 -119.60 -80.13
N THR A 617 -55.71 -119.76 -81.12
CA THR A 617 -55.90 -120.72 -82.21
C THR A 617 -55.86 -122.17 -81.73
N ASP A 618 -55.15 -122.48 -80.64
CA ASP A 618 -55.22 -123.78 -79.96
C ASP A 618 -56.51 -123.93 -79.12
N GLN A 619 -57.03 -122.83 -78.56
CA GLN A 619 -58.34 -122.74 -77.91
C GLN A 619 -59.51 -122.64 -78.91
N GLU A 620 -59.25 -122.36 -80.18
CA GLU A 620 -60.16 -122.45 -81.33
C GLU A 620 -60.01 -123.79 -82.03
N ARG A 621 -58.88 -124.50 -81.88
CA ARG A 621 -58.75 -125.92 -82.23
C ARG A 621 -59.45 -126.79 -81.19
N GLN A 622 -59.17 -126.54 -79.91
CA GLN A 622 -59.96 -127.02 -78.78
C GLN A 622 -61.36 -126.40 -78.75
N GLY A 623 -61.60 -125.27 -79.41
CA GLY A 623 -62.87 -124.52 -79.41
C GLY A 623 -63.78 -124.82 -80.58
N LEU A 624 -63.23 -125.30 -81.69
CA LEU A 624 -63.97 -126.02 -82.72
C LEU A 624 -64.22 -127.45 -82.23
N SER A 625 -63.26 -128.09 -81.55
CA SER A 625 -63.53 -129.31 -80.80
C SER A 625 -64.60 -129.09 -79.73
N ALA A 626 -64.56 -127.97 -79.00
CA ALA A 626 -65.49 -127.67 -77.93
C ALA A 626 -66.78 -127.02 -78.40
N GLU A 627 -66.88 -126.36 -79.55
CA GLU A 627 -68.18 -126.04 -80.19
C GLU A 627 -68.75 -127.26 -80.91
N VAL A 628 -67.93 -128.24 -81.30
CA VAL A 628 -68.39 -129.63 -81.52
C VAL A 628 -68.86 -130.29 -80.20
N HIS A 629 -68.58 -129.70 -79.02
CA HIS A 629 -69.16 -130.04 -77.71
C HIS A 629 -70.14 -128.98 -77.11
N GLU A 630 -70.32 -127.83 -77.75
CA GLU A 630 -71.14 -126.70 -77.22
C GLU A 630 -72.21 -126.28 -78.22
N ARG A 631 -72.13 -126.65 -79.49
CA ARG A 631 -73.35 -126.97 -80.25
C ARG A 631 -74.10 -128.17 -79.64
N LEU A 632 -73.46 -128.93 -78.73
CA LEU A 632 -74.15 -129.86 -77.82
C LEU A 632 -74.75 -129.21 -76.55
N SER A 633 -74.49 -127.92 -76.23
CA SER A 633 -74.92 -127.32 -74.94
C SER A 633 -75.17 -125.80 -74.88
N LYS A 634 -74.52 -124.94 -75.67
CA LYS A 634 -74.79 -123.48 -75.91
C LYS A 634 -76.24 -123.20 -76.39
N VAL A 635 -76.96 -124.27 -76.72
CA VAL A 635 -78.42 -124.44 -76.71
C VAL A 635 -79.08 -123.94 -75.38
N ASP A 636 -78.32 -123.80 -74.29
CA ASP A 636 -78.76 -123.57 -72.93
C ASP A 636 -79.06 -122.10 -72.54
N LYS A 637 -80.17 -121.60 -73.10
CA LYS A 637 -81.01 -120.51 -72.53
C LYS A 637 -80.38 -119.09 -72.59
N MET A 638 -80.66 -118.21 -71.61
CA MET A 638 -81.04 -116.81 -71.95
C MET A 638 -80.79 -115.67 -70.92
N ARG A 639 -80.05 -114.63 -71.37
CA ARG A 639 -80.53 -113.23 -71.60
C ARG A 639 -81.21 -112.49 -70.41
N LYS A 640 -80.43 -111.95 -69.45
CA LYS A 640 -80.89 -111.05 -68.36
C LYS A 640 -79.75 -110.09 -67.93
N ARG A 641 -79.96 -108.89 -67.36
CA ARG A 641 -80.86 -107.71 -67.59
C ARG A 641 -80.66 -106.75 -66.38
N TYR A 642 -80.75 -105.42 -66.58
CA TYR A 642 -80.71 -104.35 -65.54
C TYR A 642 -79.39 -104.31 -64.71
N GLU A 643 -79.08 -103.34 -63.83
CA GLU A 643 -79.61 -102.02 -63.39
C GLU A 643 -78.37 -101.05 -63.31
N ILE A 644 -78.35 -99.71 -63.41
CA ILE A 644 -79.32 -98.58 -63.30
C ILE A 644 -79.54 -98.00 -61.87
N MET A 645 -79.34 -96.67 -61.74
CA MET A 645 -79.95 -95.66 -60.81
C MET A 645 -79.13 -95.00 -59.65
N THR A 646 -79.43 -93.70 -59.39
CA THR A 646 -79.22 -92.84 -58.15
C THR A 646 -77.79 -92.44 -57.64
N VAL A 647 -77.51 -91.37 -56.82
CA VAL A 647 -77.90 -89.90 -56.66
C VAL A 647 -77.36 -89.32 -55.29
N SER A 648 -77.20 -88.01 -54.91
CA SER A 648 -76.56 -86.76 -55.44
C SER A 648 -76.61 -85.57 -54.39
N MET A 649 -75.97 -84.39 -54.64
CA MET A 649 -76.11 -83.01 -54.00
C MET A 649 -75.16 -82.57 -52.80
N ALA A 650 -74.88 -81.25 -52.56
CA ALA A 650 -73.70 -80.70 -51.78
C ALA A 650 -73.73 -79.18 -51.23
N ALA A 651 -72.66 -78.62 -50.55
CA ALA A 651 -72.49 -77.21 -49.98
C ALA A 651 -71.02 -76.68 -49.56
N PRO A 652 -70.74 -75.36 -49.20
CA PRO A 652 -69.35 -74.70 -49.08
C PRO A 652 -69.00 -73.58 -47.96
N GLU A 653 -67.77 -72.95 -47.99
CA GLU A 653 -67.22 -71.61 -47.45
C GLU A 653 -66.97 -71.31 -45.90
N GLY A 654 -66.18 -70.32 -45.33
CA GLY A 654 -65.10 -69.27 -45.64
C GLY A 654 -65.05 -68.04 -44.60
N GLU A 655 -64.09 -67.08 -44.36
CA GLU A 655 -62.57 -66.90 -44.32
C GLU A 655 -62.04 -65.49 -43.72
N GLU A 656 -60.69 -65.22 -43.52
CA GLU A 656 -59.88 -63.92 -43.41
C GLU A 656 -59.40 -63.12 -42.09
N GLU A 657 -58.37 -62.21 -42.18
CA GLU A 657 -57.37 -61.76 -41.12
C GLU A 657 -56.79 -60.27 -41.11
N LYS A 658 -55.87 -59.86 -40.15
CA LYS A 658 -54.45 -59.30 -40.34
C LYS A 658 -53.81 -58.21 -39.39
N SER A 659 -52.63 -58.55 -38.81
CA SER A 659 -51.25 -57.93 -38.83
C SER A 659 -50.75 -56.54 -38.27
N GLN A 660 -49.73 -56.61 -37.39
CA GLN A 660 -48.39 -55.94 -37.35
C GLN A 660 -48.13 -54.40 -37.20
N ALA A 661 -49.09 -53.53 -36.84
CA ALA A 661 -48.77 -52.10 -36.55
C ALA A 661 -48.10 -51.82 -35.17
N TYR A 662 -48.22 -52.73 -34.20
CA TYR A 662 -48.06 -52.42 -32.76
C TYR A 662 -46.67 -51.95 -32.30
N TYR A 663 -45.61 -52.61 -32.78
CA TYR A 663 -44.23 -52.30 -32.35
C TYR A 663 -43.73 -50.94 -32.84
N VAL A 664 -44.45 -50.28 -33.76
CA VAL A 664 -44.23 -48.89 -34.18
C VAL A 664 -44.57 -47.92 -33.03
N ILE A 665 -45.69 -48.14 -32.33
CA ILE A 665 -46.20 -47.27 -31.27
C ILE A 665 -45.32 -47.37 -30.03
N LYS A 666 -44.90 -48.60 -29.69
CA LYS A 666 -43.87 -48.82 -28.68
C LYS A 666 -42.46 -48.52 -29.24
N ALA A 667 -42.37 -47.33 -29.83
CA ALA A 667 -41.16 -46.53 -29.99
C ALA A 667 -41.33 -45.03 -29.65
N ALA A 668 -42.54 -44.59 -29.28
CA ALA A 668 -42.97 -43.19 -29.30
C ALA A 668 -43.14 -42.50 -27.92
N GLN A 669 -42.38 -42.85 -26.87
CA GLN A 669 -42.69 -42.38 -25.50
C GLN A 669 -41.47 -41.87 -24.69
N GLU A 670 -40.34 -41.60 -25.37
CA GLU A 670 -39.01 -41.65 -24.75
C GLU A 670 -38.30 -40.34 -24.59
N LYS A 671 -38.09 -39.77 -25.75
CA LYS A 671 -37.88 -38.37 -25.96
C LYS A 671 -39.24 -37.63 -25.80
N GLU A 672 -40.20 -38.21 -25.06
CA GLU A 672 -41.38 -37.54 -24.47
C GLU A 672 -41.36 -37.54 -22.93
N GLU A 673 -40.28 -37.95 -22.27
CA GLU A 673 -40.05 -37.56 -20.87
C GLU A 673 -38.63 -36.97 -20.62
N LEU A 674 -37.91 -36.57 -21.68
CA LEU A 674 -36.53 -36.01 -21.63
C LEU A 674 -36.47 -34.47 -21.77
N GLN A 675 -37.58 -33.82 -22.11
CA GLN A 675 -37.79 -32.35 -22.10
C GLN A 675 -38.93 -31.89 -21.17
N ARG A 676 -39.76 -32.80 -20.63
CA ARG A 676 -40.38 -32.71 -19.29
C ARG A 676 -39.32 -32.59 -18.17
N LYS A 677 -38.03 -32.60 -18.52
CA LYS A 677 -36.90 -32.15 -17.69
C LYS A 677 -36.65 -30.64 -17.79
N GLY A 678 -36.71 -30.08 -19.00
CA GLY A 678 -36.47 -28.66 -19.27
C GLY A 678 -37.61 -27.79 -18.76
N ASP A 679 -38.85 -28.18 -19.06
CA ASP A 679 -40.07 -27.47 -18.62
C ASP A 679 -40.13 -27.23 -17.09
N ASP A 680 -39.62 -28.20 -16.32
CA ASP A 680 -39.60 -28.17 -14.84
C ASP A 680 -38.52 -27.21 -14.28
N LEU A 681 -37.50 -26.85 -15.08
CA LEU A 681 -36.52 -25.81 -14.75
C LEU A 681 -37.04 -24.43 -15.13
N ASP A 682 -37.68 -24.31 -16.29
CA ASP A 682 -38.30 -23.07 -16.76
C ASP A 682 -39.39 -22.56 -15.81
N ALA A 683 -40.14 -23.49 -15.18
CA ALA A 683 -41.15 -23.18 -14.18
C ALA A 683 -40.61 -22.46 -12.93
N LYS A 684 -39.28 -22.46 -12.69
CA LYS A 684 -38.64 -21.92 -11.49
C LYS A 684 -38.18 -20.47 -11.67
N ILE A 685 -37.76 -20.09 -12.89
CA ILE A 685 -37.26 -18.73 -13.18
C ILE A 685 -38.38 -17.70 -13.04
N ARG A 686 -39.57 -17.98 -13.60
CA ARG A 686 -40.79 -17.14 -13.49
C ARG A 686 -41.35 -16.96 -12.06
N LYS A 687 -40.75 -17.57 -11.04
CA LYS A 687 -41.13 -17.40 -9.62
C LYS A 687 -40.35 -16.25 -8.97
N MET A 688 -39.03 -16.22 -9.18
CA MET A 688 -38.10 -15.21 -8.66
C MET A 688 -38.57 -13.79 -8.97
N GLU A 689 -39.02 -13.57 -10.21
CA GLU A 689 -39.38 -12.25 -10.76
C GLU A 689 -40.56 -11.60 -10.02
N LYS A 690 -41.48 -12.42 -9.50
CA LYS A 690 -42.70 -11.98 -8.79
C LYS A 690 -42.46 -11.57 -7.33
N GLU A 691 -41.30 -11.93 -6.79
CA GLU A 691 -40.95 -11.68 -5.39
C GLU A 691 -40.41 -10.24 -5.23
N ILE A 692 -39.81 -9.69 -6.29
CA ILE A 692 -39.21 -8.36 -6.31
C ILE A 692 -40.27 -7.25 -6.12
N ARG A 693 -41.48 -7.40 -6.69
CA ARG A 693 -42.58 -6.41 -6.54
C ARG A 693 -43.27 -6.42 -5.17
N ALA A 694 -42.95 -7.37 -4.28
CA ALA A 694 -43.60 -7.45 -2.98
C ALA A 694 -43.04 -6.44 -1.96
N LEU A 695 -41.76 -6.08 -2.08
CA LEU A 695 -41.00 -5.32 -1.07
C LEU A 695 -41.20 -3.79 -1.12
N GLU A 696 -41.84 -3.26 -2.16
CA GLU A 696 -42.03 -1.80 -2.32
C GLU A 696 -43.23 -1.25 -1.51
N ASN A 697 -44.22 -2.08 -1.18
CA ASN A 697 -45.49 -1.62 -0.60
C ASN A 697 -45.48 -1.33 0.91
N THR A 698 -44.45 -1.78 1.66
CA THR A 698 -44.46 -1.75 3.14
C THR A 698 -43.98 -0.44 3.78
N LEU A 699 -43.42 0.50 3.01
CA LEU A 699 -42.76 1.71 3.56
C LEU A 699 -43.72 2.78 4.12
N HIS A 700 -45.02 2.71 3.82
CA HIS A 700 -45.89 3.90 3.79
C HIS A 700 -46.60 4.27 5.14
N VAL A 701 -46.40 3.51 6.24
CA VAL A 701 -47.38 3.49 7.36
C VAL A 701 -46.94 4.15 8.68
N VAL A 702 -45.65 4.38 8.93
CA VAL A 702 -45.09 4.60 10.29
C VAL A 702 -45.42 5.97 10.95
N ASN A 703 -45.78 6.99 10.18
CA ASN A 703 -45.36 8.38 10.47
C ASN A 703 -46.25 9.24 11.41
N SER A 704 -46.98 8.66 12.38
CA SER A 704 -48.27 9.27 12.83
C SER A 704 -48.47 9.79 14.28
N ARG A 705 -47.61 9.59 15.31
CA ARG A 705 -47.98 10.06 16.68
C ARG A 705 -46.86 10.25 17.73
N ASN A 706 -46.76 11.47 18.29
CA ASN A 706 -46.11 11.82 19.57
C ASN A 706 -46.54 13.24 20.02
N THR A 707 -46.90 13.46 21.31
CA THR A 707 -47.06 14.80 21.97
C THR A 707 -47.27 14.67 23.50
N THR A 708 -46.64 15.50 24.36
CA THR A 708 -46.70 15.44 25.86
C THR A 708 -46.20 16.75 26.56
N TYR A 709 -46.52 17.00 27.86
CA TYR A 709 -46.19 18.26 28.59
C TYR A 709 -45.75 18.12 30.09
N ARG A 710 -45.53 19.26 30.80
CA ARG A 710 -44.67 19.46 32.02
C ARG A 710 -45.06 20.73 32.86
N LYS A 711 -44.51 20.97 34.10
CA LYS A 711 -43.96 22.27 34.72
C LYS A 711 -44.40 22.73 36.17
N SER A 712 -43.46 23.30 37.00
CA SER A 712 -43.68 24.27 38.16
C SER A 712 -42.38 24.71 38.98
N PHE A 713 -42.16 26.00 39.43
CA PHE A 713 -41.15 26.50 40.47
C PHE A 713 -41.08 28.07 40.73
N ASN A 714 -40.62 28.62 41.92
CA ASN A 714 -40.06 30.04 42.18
C ASN A 714 -39.69 30.42 43.68
N LYS A 715 -38.90 31.52 43.98
CA LYS A 715 -38.80 32.32 45.29
C LYS A 715 -38.02 33.72 45.22
N VAL A 716 -37.69 34.38 46.37
CA VAL A 716 -37.61 35.84 46.73
C VAL A 716 -36.21 36.53 46.68
N THR A 717 -36.08 37.79 47.14
CA THR A 717 -35.29 38.89 46.52
C THR A 717 -34.14 39.56 47.32
N GLU A 718 -34.37 40.56 48.20
CA GLU A 718 -33.39 41.63 48.59
C GLU A 718 -33.01 41.74 50.11
N SER A 719 -32.02 42.61 50.47
CA SER A 719 -31.60 42.87 51.88
C SER A 719 -31.04 44.31 52.21
N SER A 720 -29.76 44.49 52.56
CA SER A 720 -29.21 45.60 53.40
C SER A 720 -27.91 46.31 52.88
N GLU A 721 -26.89 46.62 53.70
CA GLU A 721 -25.50 46.67 53.20
C GLU A 721 -25.08 45.29 52.65
N GLU A 722 -25.64 44.21 53.20
CA GLU A 722 -25.67 42.91 52.55
C GLU A 722 -26.29 42.97 51.15
N TYR A 723 -27.12 43.97 50.78
CA TYR A 723 -27.63 44.23 49.42
C TYR A 723 -26.79 45.25 48.64
N GLN A 724 -25.84 45.97 49.24
CA GLN A 724 -24.76 46.58 48.46
C GLN A 724 -23.67 45.57 48.15
N GLU A 725 -23.34 44.69 49.11
CA GLU A 725 -22.48 43.54 48.85
C GLU A 725 -23.21 42.44 48.07
N LYS A 726 -24.54 42.30 48.15
CA LYS A 726 -25.41 41.52 47.22
C LYS A 726 -25.90 42.35 46.04
N LEU A 727 -25.48 43.60 45.84
CA LEU A 727 -25.49 44.26 44.52
C LEU A 727 -24.16 44.05 43.83
N LYS A 728 -23.04 44.09 44.54
CA LYS A 728 -21.72 43.68 44.00
C LYS A 728 -21.66 42.17 43.76
N LEU A 729 -22.24 41.37 44.65
CA LEU A 729 -22.43 39.94 44.49
C LEU A 729 -23.67 39.64 43.64
N ASP A 730 -24.71 40.48 43.49
CA ASP A 730 -25.65 40.31 42.37
C ASP A 730 -25.08 40.82 41.05
N GLU A 731 -24.04 41.62 40.99
CA GLU A 731 -23.37 41.99 39.73
C GLU A 731 -22.33 40.94 39.36
N GLN A 732 -21.59 40.40 40.33
CA GLN A 732 -20.78 39.20 40.14
C GLN A 732 -21.65 37.96 39.90
N LYS A 733 -22.82 37.83 40.54
CA LYS A 733 -23.81 36.77 40.28
C LYS A 733 -24.62 37.05 39.02
N ARG A 734 -24.90 38.28 38.59
CA ARG A 734 -25.46 38.58 37.26
C ARG A 734 -24.44 38.24 36.18
N ALA A 735 -23.18 38.64 36.33
CA ALA A 735 -22.10 38.28 35.42
C ALA A 735 -21.81 36.76 35.43
N ALA A 736 -21.90 36.10 36.59
CA ALA A 736 -21.80 34.64 36.70
C ALA A 736 -23.08 33.94 36.20
N GLU A 737 -24.26 34.55 36.34
CA GLU A 737 -25.53 34.11 35.77
C GLU A 737 -25.59 34.35 34.28
N GLU A 738 -24.92 35.35 33.73
CA GLU A 738 -24.80 35.60 32.30
C GLU A 738 -23.78 34.64 31.71
N LYS A 739 -22.64 34.43 32.37
CA LYS A 739 -21.71 33.33 32.06
C LYS A 739 -22.38 31.97 32.22
N TYR A 740 -23.29 31.78 33.18
CA TYR A 740 -24.06 30.54 33.36
C TYR A 740 -25.24 30.43 32.38
N LYS A 741 -25.93 31.51 32.03
CA LYS A 741 -26.99 31.55 30.99
C LYS A 741 -26.38 31.37 29.61
N TYR A 742 -25.14 31.83 29.40
CA TYR A 742 -24.31 31.54 28.24
C TYR A 742 -23.85 30.07 28.26
N LYS A 743 -23.28 29.58 29.38
CA LYS A 743 -22.92 28.17 29.53
C LYS A 743 -24.12 27.22 29.49
N ARG A 744 -25.33 27.68 29.80
CA ARG A 744 -26.63 26.98 29.70
C ARG A 744 -27.38 27.31 28.40
N ARG A 745 -26.81 28.17 27.56
CA ARG A 745 -27.07 28.24 26.11
C ARG A 745 -26.17 27.22 25.44
N GLN A 746 -24.85 27.30 25.66
CA GLN A 746 -23.86 26.32 25.23
C GLN A 746 -24.15 24.88 25.67
N ILE A 747 -24.65 24.62 26.88
CA ILE A 747 -25.09 23.27 27.30
C ILE A 747 -26.40 22.86 26.63
N ARG A 748 -27.26 23.80 26.21
CA ARG A 748 -28.47 23.49 25.43
C ARG A 748 -28.16 23.30 23.95
N GLU A 749 -27.34 24.16 23.35
CA GLU A 749 -26.73 23.98 22.04
C GLU A 749 -26.04 22.60 21.99
N LEU A 750 -25.15 22.29 22.93
CA LEU A 750 -24.52 20.97 23.03
C LEU A 750 -25.51 19.83 23.38
N GLN A 751 -26.64 20.07 24.05
CA GLN A 751 -27.68 19.04 24.27
C GLN A 751 -28.57 18.85 23.04
N GLU A 752 -28.79 19.88 22.24
CA GLU A 752 -29.50 19.87 20.97
C GLU A 752 -28.60 19.25 19.88
N ASP A 753 -27.28 19.48 19.93
CA ASP A 753 -26.25 18.78 19.14
C ASP A 753 -26.14 17.31 19.54
N ILE A 754 -26.01 16.99 20.84
CA ILE A 754 -25.97 15.59 21.32
C ILE A 754 -27.28 14.89 21.03
N GLN A 755 -28.44 15.55 21.17
CA GLN A 755 -29.72 14.95 20.83
C GLN A 755 -29.91 14.82 19.32
N GLY A 756 -29.40 15.76 18.52
CA GLY A 756 -29.34 15.65 17.06
C GLY A 756 -28.47 14.46 16.63
N MET A 757 -27.28 14.30 17.24
CA MET A 757 -26.40 13.17 16.97
C MET A 757 -26.98 11.83 17.46
N ASN A 758 -27.64 11.80 18.62
CA ASN A 758 -28.36 10.62 19.08
C ASN A 758 -29.54 10.28 18.16
N ASN A 759 -30.29 11.27 17.66
CA ASN A 759 -31.34 11.03 16.67
C ASN A 759 -30.75 10.49 15.36
N THR A 760 -29.58 10.98 14.89
CA THR A 760 -28.91 10.37 13.73
C THR A 760 -28.39 8.96 14.02
N LEU A 761 -27.96 8.68 15.26
CA LEU A 761 -27.54 7.34 15.69
C LEU A 761 -28.74 6.38 15.70
N ASP A 762 -29.85 6.77 16.33
CA ASP A 762 -31.07 5.96 16.42
C ASP A 762 -31.69 5.73 15.02
N ASN A 763 -31.63 6.71 14.12
CA ASN A 763 -31.99 6.54 12.72
C ASN A 763 -31.10 5.50 12.03
N LEU A 764 -29.78 5.60 12.17
CA LEU A 764 -28.84 4.63 11.58
C LEU A 764 -29.03 3.22 12.16
N LEU A 765 -29.32 3.10 13.46
CA LEU A 765 -29.63 1.82 14.12
C LEU A 765 -30.98 1.24 13.66
N GLN A 766 -31.98 2.09 13.33
CA GLN A 766 -33.22 1.62 12.70
C GLN A 766 -33.04 1.24 11.23
N GLU A 767 -32.23 1.98 10.47
CA GLU A 767 -31.85 1.59 9.11
C GLU A 767 -31.11 0.25 9.12
N GLU A 768 -30.13 0.08 10.02
CA GLU A 768 -29.44 -1.20 10.25
C GLU A 768 -30.43 -2.33 10.61
N ALA A 769 -31.35 -2.10 11.57
CA ALA A 769 -32.35 -3.09 11.95
C ALA A 769 -33.29 -3.48 10.78
N VAL A 770 -33.71 -2.52 9.95
CA VAL A 770 -34.55 -2.77 8.77
C VAL A 770 -33.78 -3.50 7.67
N GLN A 771 -32.51 -3.18 7.45
CA GLN A 771 -31.68 -3.94 6.51
C GLN A 771 -31.39 -5.36 7.05
N ASN A 772 -31.18 -5.54 8.35
CA ASN A 772 -31.02 -6.85 8.96
C ASN A 772 -32.27 -7.72 8.76
N VAL A 773 -33.48 -7.21 9.05
CA VAL A 773 -34.74 -7.92 8.74
C VAL A 773 -34.87 -8.24 7.25
N ARG A 774 -34.49 -7.32 6.34
CA ARG A 774 -34.48 -7.62 4.89
C ARG A 774 -33.46 -8.69 4.51
N THR A 775 -32.30 -8.76 5.18
CA THR A 775 -31.34 -9.86 4.96
C THR A 775 -31.86 -11.18 5.51
N GLU A 776 -32.59 -11.19 6.64
CA GLU A 776 -33.27 -12.38 7.15
C GLU A 776 -34.42 -12.83 6.22
N GLU A 777 -35.25 -11.90 5.74
CA GLU A 777 -36.32 -12.19 4.79
C GLU A 777 -35.76 -12.75 3.48
N THR A 778 -34.74 -12.11 2.89
CA THR A 778 -34.11 -12.60 1.65
C THR A 778 -33.36 -13.92 1.85
N GLN A 779 -32.68 -14.13 2.98
CA GLN A 779 -32.11 -15.45 3.34
C GLN A 779 -33.22 -16.51 3.47
N SER A 780 -34.32 -16.21 4.17
CA SER A 780 -35.46 -17.13 4.30
C SER A 780 -36.07 -17.46 2.93
N ARG A 781 -36.12 -16.47 2.02
CA ARG A 781 -36.61 -16.64 0.65
C ARG A 781 -35.67 -17.51 -0.16
N ILE A 782 -34.36 -17.26 -0.11
CA ILE A 782 -33.31 -18.10 -0.72
C ILE A 782 -33.39 -19.53 -0.17
N MET A 783 -33.61 -19.73 1.14
CA MET A 783 -33.81 -21.07 1.71
C MET A 783 -35.11 -21.74 1.20
N SER A 784 -36.19 -20.98 1.01
CA SER A 784 -37.44 -21.50 0.43
C SER A 784 -37.25 -21.89 -1.05
N LEU A 785 -36.58 -21.05 -1.82
CA LEU A 785 -36.25 -21.27 -3.23
C LEU A 785 -35.29 -22.44 -3.41
N ASN A 786 -34.30 -22.61 -2.53
CA ASN A 786 -33.39 -23.76 -2.56
C ASN A 786 -34.12 -25.08 -2.23
N ARG A 787 -35.08 -25.07 -1.28
CA ARG A 787 -35.96 -26.23 -1.01
C ARG A 787 -36.85 -26.55 -2.22
N GLU A 788 -37.44 -25.52 -2.85
CA GLU A 788 -38.15 -25.71 -4.11
C GLU A 788 -37.23 -26.23 -5.23
N LEU A 789 -35.99 -25.73 -5.30
CA LEU A 789 -35.00 -26.10 -6.31
C LEU A 789 -34.68 -27.59 -6.24
N VAL A 790 -34.38 -28.08 -5.03
CA VAL A 790 -34.18 -29.51 -4.74
C VAL A 790 -35.43 -30.33 -5.05
N SER A 791 -36.62 -29.91 -4.58
CA SER A 791 -37.85 -30.69 -4.83
C SER A 791 -38.22 -30.80 -6.32
N GLN A 792 -37.98 -29.74 -7.10
CA GLN A 792 -38.11 -29.77 -8.56
C GLN A 792 -37.02 -30.61 -9.20
N GLN A 793 -35.78 -30.60 -8.69
CA GLN A 793 -34.68 -31.42 -9.20
C GLN A 793 -34.89 -32.93 -8.91
N GLU A 794 -35.57 -33.27 -7.81
CA GLU A 794 -36.07 -34.62 -7.56
C GLU A 794 -37.16 -35.06 -8.56
N LYS A 795 -38.17 -34.22 -8.82
CA LYS A 795 -39.18 -34.51 -9.87
C LYS A 795 -38.50 -34.66 -11.24
N LEU A 796 -37.57 -33.77 -11.54
CA LEU A 796 -36.75 -33.81 -12.72
C LEU A 796 -36.05 -35.17 -12.84
N HIS A 797 -35.38 -35.65 -11.78
CA HIS A 797 -34.73 -36.97 -11.75
C HIS A 797 -35.72 -38.15 -11.87
N ARG A 798 -36.85 -38.11 -11.15
CA ARG A 798 -37.89 -39.16 -11.19
C ARG A 798 -38.39 -39.37 -12.61
N VAL A 799 -38.73 -38.30 -13.31
CA VAL A 799 -39.20 -38.37 -14.70
C VAL A 799 -38.06 -38.71 -15.68
N THR A 800 -36.78 -38.35 -15.42
CA THR A 800 -35.65 -38.89 -16.23
C THR A 800 -35.56 -40.42 -16.15
N LYS A 801 -35.89 -40.96 -14.98
CA LYS A 801 -35.92 -42.39 -14.70
C LYS A 801 -37.18 -43.07 -15.23
N GLN A 802 -38.17 -42.31 -15.71
CA GLN A 802 -39.33 -42.81 -16.42
C GLN A 802 -39.05 -42.88 -17.92
N CYS A 803 -38.60 -41.81 -18.60
CA CYS A 803 -38.24 -41.92 -20.03
C CYS A 803 -37.18 -43.01 -20.22
N SER A 804 -36.05 -42.93 -19.51
CA SER A 804 -35.01 -43.95 -19.65
C SER A 804 -35.42 -45.37 -19.21
N LYS A 805 -36.60 -45.59 -18.63
CA LYS A 805 -37.23 -46.92 -18.48
C LYS A 805 -38.03 -47.29 -19.71
N LEU A 806 -38.96 -46.42 -20.13
CA LEU A 806 -39.73 -46.61 -21.35
C LEU A 806 -38.76 -46.86 -22.52
N THR A 807 -37.56 -46.25 -22.57
CA THR A 807 -36.69 -46.25 -23.78
C THR A 807 -36.10 -47.62 -24.03
N LYS A 808 -35.95 -48.38 -22.96
CA LYS A 808 -35.50 -49.77 -23.00
C LYS A 808 -36.68 -50.68 -23.31
N GLU A 809 -37.86 -50.42 -22.74
CA GLU A 809 -39.13 -51.02 -23.13
C GLU A 809 -39.50 -50.78 -24.62
N ILE A 810 -39.00 -49.70 -25.23
CA ILE A 810 -39.30 -49.26 -26.59
C ILE A 810 -38.32 -49.81 -27.61
N ARG A 811 -37.01 -49.64 -27.39
CA ARG A 811 -36.00 -50.25 -28.27
C ARG A 811 -36.08 -51.78 -28.24
N SER A 812 -36.48 -52.38 -27.10
CA SER A 812 -36.76 -53.82 -27.02
C SER A 812 -38.02 -54.26 -27.75
N ALA A 813 -39.08 -53.45 -27.79
CA ALA A 813 -40.30 -53.75 -28.54
C ALA A 813 -40.03 -53.85 -30.06
N LYS A 814 -39.21 -52.94 -30.60
CA LYS A 814 -38.77 -52.98 -32.01
C LYS A 814 -37.61 -53.94 -32.31
N LYS A 815 -36.88 -54.40 -31.29
CA LYS A 815 -35.59 -55.10 -31.42
C LYS A 815 -34.54 -54.29 -32.22
N ALA A 816 -34.63 -52.96 -32.20
CA ALA A 816 -33.68 -52.05 -32.83
C ALA A 816 -32.60 -51.60 -31.82
N LYS A 817 -31.36 -51.40 -32.28
CA LYS A 817 -30.25 -50.89 -31.43
C LYS A 817 -29.96 -49.39 -31.59
N GLU A 818 -30.46 -48.77 -32.66
CA GLU A 818 -30.33 -47.34 -32.91
C GLU A 818 -31.62 -46.59 -32.53
N GLU A 819 -31.56 -45.25 -32.49
CA GLU A 819 -32.73 -44.43 -32.21
C GLU A 819 -33.86 -44.71 -33.21
N THR A 820 -35.05 -44.91 -32.66
CA THR A 820 -36.25 -45.20 -33.43
C THR A 820 -36.85 -43.91 -34.03
N PHE A 821 -37.76 -44.00 -35.01
CA PHE A 821 -38.28 -42.80 -35.68
C PHE A 821 -39.16 -41.96 -34.75
N GLU A 822 -39.95 -42.64 -33.94
CA GLU A 822 -40.97 -42.08 -33.07
C GLU A 822 -40.30 -41.48 -31.83
N GLU A 823 -39.24 -42.10 -31.33
CA GLU A 823 -38.22 -41.46 -30.50
C GLU A 823 -37.81 -40.09 -31.08
N ARG A 824 -37.40 -40.02 -32.35
CA ARG A 824 -37.00 -38.73 -32.93
C ARG A 824 -38.16 -37.76 -33.09
N ASP A 825 -39.38 -38.21 -33.36
CA ASP A 825 -40.55 -37.33 -33.40
C ASP A 825 -40.83 -36.69 -32.04
N ILE A 826 -40.82 -37.47 -30.94
CA ILE A 826 -41.09 -36.87 -29.64
C ILE A 826 -39.96 -35.98 -29.12
N GLU A 827 -38.66 -36.21 -29.38
CA GLU A 827 -37.65 -35.17 -29.00
C GLU A 827 -37.89 -33.87 -29.77
N LEU A 828 -38.42 -33.96 -30.99
CA LEU A 828 -38.76 -32.80 -31.81
C LEU A 828 -40.04 -32.11 -31.27
N ARG A 829 -40.98 -32.86 -30.69
CA ARG A 829 -42.20 -32.36 -30.05
C ARG A 829 -41.94 -31.76 -28.68
N GLU A 830 -41.14 -32.45 -27.88
CA GLU A 830 -40.78 -32.12 -26.52
C GLU A 830 -39.67 -31.02 -26.53
N LEU A 831 -38.82 -30.92 -27.58
CA LEU A 831 -38.05 -29.69 -27.91
C LEU A 831 -38.98 -28.52 -28.26
N LYS A 832 -40.04 -28.73 -29.03
CA LYS A 832 -41.00 -27.67 -29.36
C LYS A 832 -41.74 -27.20 -28.12
N ASP A 833 -42.04 -28.08 -27.16
CA ASP A 833 -42.70 -27.73 -25.91
C ASP A 833 -41.74 -27.05 -24.92
N PHE A 834 -40.48 -27.50 -24.83
CA PHE A 834 -39.40 -26.78 -24.13
C PHE A 834 -39.17 -25.39 -24.74
N ASN A 835 -39.12 -25.26 -26.07
CA ASN A 835 -38.99 -23.97 -26.73
C ASN A 835 -40.22 -23.07 -26.47
N LYS A 836 -41.45 -23.61 -26.46
CA LYS A 836 -42.65 -22.88 -26.03
C LYS A 836 -42.56 -22.44 -24.56
N ASN A 837 -41.96 -23.24 -23.67
CA ASN A 837 -41.80 -22.88 -22.27
C ASN A 837 -40.71 -21.83 -22.06
N ILE A 838 -39.57 -21.90 -22.76
CA ILE A 838 -38.57 -20.81 -22.79
C ILE A 838 -39.22 -19.54 -23.33
N ASN A 839 -39.95 -19.62 -24.45
CA ASN A 839 -40.63 -18.46 -25.03
C ASN A 839 -41.69 -17.88 -24.08
N LYS A 840 -42.39 -18.72 -23.32
CA LYS A 840 -43.33 -18.31 -22.26
C LYS A 840 -42.63 -17.85 -20.98
N MET A 841 -41.35 -18.19 -20.75
CA MET A 841 -40.51 -17.52 -19.75
C MET A 841 -40.14 -16.13 -20.22
N LEU A 842 -39.55 -16.00 -21.42
CA LEU A 842 -39.17 -14.71 -21.97
C LEU A 842 -40.38 -13.76 -22.00
N LEU A 843 -41.55 -14.21 -22.44
CA LEU A 843 -42.77 -13.39 -22.41
C LEU A 843 -43.16 -12.96 -21.00
N VAL A 844 -43.09 -13.83 -19.99
CA VAL A 844 -43.34 -13.44 -18.59
C VAL A 844 -42.25 -12.51 -18.09
N ALA A 845 -40.96 -12.82 -18.24
CA ALA A 845 -39.84 -11.95 -17.87
C ALA A 845 -39.92 -10.55 -18.53
N MET A 846 -40.39 -10.47 -19.78
CA MET A 846 -40.60 -9.24 -20.56
C MET A 846 -41.91 -8.49 -20.19
N GLU A 847 -42.85 -9.14 -19.49
CA GLU A 847 -43.98 -8.51 -18.79
C GLU A 847 -43.59 -8.09 -17.36
N GLU A 848 -42.68 -8.82 -16.74
CA GLU A 848 -42.20 -8.64 -15.36
C GLU A 848 -41.15 -7.52 -15.24
N GLN A 849 -40.28 -7.33 -16.24
CA GLN A 849 -39.28 -6.27 -16.34
C GLN A 849 -39.25 -5.64 -17.75
N PRO A 850 -39.78 -4.41 -17.92
CA PRO A 850 -39.82 -3.73 -19.23
C PRO A 850 -38.43 -3.49 -19.85
N ASP A 851 -37.43 -3.13 -19.06
CA ASP A 851 -36.09 -2.75 -19.57
C ASP A 851 -35.35 -3.94 -20.19
N LEU A 852 -35.57 -5.14 -19.64
CA LEU A 852 -35.01 -6.41 -20.11
C LEU A 852 -35.48 -6.73 -21.54
N ARG A 853 -36.69 -6.30 -21.91
CA ARG A 853 -37.26 -6.44 -23.25
C ARG A 853 -36.40 -5.77 -24.32
N SER A 854 -35.80 -4.62 -24.01
CA SER A 854 -34.90 -3.88 -24.91
C SER A 854 -33.62 -4.68 -25.20
N ALA A 855 -33.00 -5.21 -24.14
CA ALA A 855 -31.77 -5.99 -24.24
C ALA A 855 -31.99 -7.31 -24.98
N LEU A 856 -33.05 -8.05 -24.62
CA LEU A 856 -33.41 -9.31 -25.28
C LEU A 856 -33.75 -9.10 -26.76
N HIS A 857 -34.47 -8.04 -27.12
CA HIS A 857 -34.76 -7.71 -28.51
C HIS A 857 -33.47 -7.41 -29.31
N MET A 858 -32.48 -6.76 -28.70
CA MET A 858 -31.20 -6.50 -29.35
C MET A 858 -30.45 -7.81 -29.66
N TYR A 859 -30.32 -8.71 -28.67
CA TYR A 859 -29.62 -9.99 -28.84
C TYR A 859 -30.32 -10.94 -29.82
N PHE A 860 -31.65 -11.02 -29.81
CA PHE A 860 -32.39 -11.84 -30.78
C PHE A 860 -32.21 -11.36 -32.22
N VAL A 861 -32.23 -10.04 -32.45
CA VAL A 861 -31.93 -9.44 -33.76
C VAL A 861 -30.48 -9.74 -34.17
N GLN A 862 -29.52 -9.58 -33.25
CA GLN A 862 -28.10 -9.87 -33.51
C GLN A 862 -27.84 -11.35 -33.84
N ALA A 863 -28.67 -12.26 -33.33
CA ALA A 863 -28.64 -13.70 -33.61
C ALA A 863 -29.48 -14.13 -34.83
N ASN A 864 -30.17 -13.21 -35.53
CA ASN A 864 -31.13 -13.49 -36.61
C ASN A 864 -32.30 -14.43 -36.19
N LEU A 865 -32.75 -14.36 -34.92
CA LEU A 865 -33.87 -15.14 -34.41
C LEU A 865 -35.09 -14.26 -34.14
N PRO A 866 -36.32 -14.68 -34.49
CA PRO A 866 -37.52 -13.92 -34.21
C PRO A 866 -37.83 -13.91 -32.70
N LEU A 867 -38.09 -12.74 -32.14
CA LEU A 867 -38.45 -12.60 -30.73
C LEU A 867 -39.85 -13.22 -30.48
N PRO A 868 -40.02 -14.10 -29.47
CA PRO A 868 -41.28 -14.81 -29.26
C PRO A 868 -42.45 -13.85 -28.97
N SER A 869 -43.62 -14.18 -29.51
CA SER A 869 -44.84 -13.37 -29.42
C SER A 869 -46.07 -14.23 -29.07
N PRO A 870 -47.07 -13.71 -28.34
CA PRO A 870 -48.22 -14.48 -27.88
C PRO A 870 -49.25 -14.72 -29.01
N ALA A 871 -49.09 -15.83 -29.73
CA ALA A 871 -50.06 -16.28 -30.73
C ALA A 871 -51.36 -16.81 -30.09
N SER A 872 -52.52 -16.42 -30.63
CA SER A 872 -53.84 -16.77 -30.09
C SER A 872 -54.60 -17.74 -31.02
N THR A 873 -54.80 -18.99 -30.59
CA THR A 873 -55.60 -20.03 -31.26
C THR A 873 -55.91 -21.16 -30.26
N ALA A 874 -57.11 -21.76 -30.31
CA ALA A 874 -57.48 -22.85 -29.40
C ALA A 874 -58.54 -23.82 -29.99
N ALA A 875 -58.28 -25.11 -29.90
CA ALA A 875 -59.24 -26.22 -30.00
C ALA A 875 -58.72 -27.35 -29.08
N SER A 876 -59.38 -27.70 -27.98
CA SER A 876 -60.64 -28.46 -27.87
C SER A 876 -60.45 -29.99 -28.00
N ARG A 877 -60.32 -30.68 -26.85
CA ARG A 877 -61.04 -31.94 -26.57
C ARG A 877 -61.12 -32.29 -25.07
N GLN A 878 -62.32 -32.08 -24.53
CA GLN A 878 -63.05 -32.91 -23.55
C GLN A 878 -62.31 -33.61 -22.38
N SER A 879 -62.55 -33.08 -21.18
CA SER A 879 -62.92 -33.86 -19.97
C SER A 879 -61.82 -34.72 -19.29
N SER A 880 -61.98 -35.22 -18.06
CA SER A 880 -63.11 -35.16 -17.13
C SER A 880 -62.63 -35.31 -15.67
N LYS A 881 -63.32 -34.66 -14.70
CA LYS A 881 -63.49 -35.10 -13.28
C LYS A 881 -62.19 -35.23 -12.43
N THR A 882 -62.18 -35.07 -11.10
CA THR A 882 -63.18 -34.61 -10.12
C THR A 882 -62.47 -34.04 -8.89
N ASN A 883 -63.25 -33.43 -7.99
CA ASN A 883 -63.00 -33.33 -6.54
C ASN A 883 -62.28 -34.59 -5.99
N SER A 884 -61.47 -34.54 -4.93
CA SER A 884 -61.74 -33.94 -3.61
C SER A 884 -60.46 -34.06 -2.74
N THR A 885 -60.31 -33.71 -1.45
CA THR A 885 -61.07 -33.19 -0.28
C THR A 885 -59.99 -32.55 0.63
N ARG A 886 -60.19 -31.70 1.65
CA ARG A 886 -61.27 -30.98 2.36
C ARG A 886 -60.56 -29.78 3.04
N SER A 887 -61.13 -28.58 3.21
CA SER A 887 -62.00 -28.15 4.33
C SER A 887 -61.49 -28.56 5.73
N SER A 888 -61.64 -27.81 6.83
CA SER A 888 -62.39 -26.58 7.19
C SER A 888 -61.96 -26.20 8.65
N VAL A 889 -62.31 -25.12 9.35
CA VAL A 889 -63.34 -24.04 9.33
C VAL A 889 -62.77 -22.87 10.20
N SER A 890 -63.19 -21.59 10.28
CA SER A 890 -64.26 -20.68 9.76
C SER A 890 -63.62 -19.25 9.69
N LEU A 891 -64.24 -18.06 9.60
CA LEU A 891 -65.62 -17.51 9.51
C LEU A 891 -65.74 -16.72 8.17
N ARG A 892 -66.82 -16.08 7.68
CA ARG A 892 -68.14 -15.56 8.17
C ARG A 892 -68.15 -14.17 8.85
N SER A 893 -69.11 -13.26 8.62
CA SER A 893 -70.15 -13.06 7.56
C SER A 893 -70.96 -11.81 7.93
N ALA A 894 -71.62 -11.00 7.09
CA ALA A 894 -71.74 -10.79 5.63
C ALA A 894 -72.57 -9.46 5.47
N GLY A 895 -72.85 -8.84 4.31
CA GLY A 895 -72.58 -9.07 2.89
C GLY A 895 -73.71 -8.45 2.02
N SER A 896 -73.53 -8.37 0.69
CA SER A 896 -74.57 -8.04 -0.33
C SER A 896 -75.17 -6.60 -0.34
N SER A 897 -75.64 -6.02 -1.46
CA SER A 897 -75.39 -6.30 -2.89
C SER A 897 -75.99 -5.21 -3.80
N ALA A 898 -75.36 -4.99 -4.96
CA ALA A 898 -75.96 -4.54 -6.24
C ALA A 898 -76.39 -3.06 -6.47
N SER A 899 -75.79 -2.51 -7.54
CA SER A 899 -76.37 -1.72 -8.66
C SER A 899 -76.84 -0.26 -8.53
N SER A 900 -76.08 0.59 -9.24
CA SER A 900 -76.50 1.69 -10.16
C SER A 900 -77.23 2.95 -9.65
N SER A 901 -76.47 4.05 -9.56
CA SER A 901 -76.53 5.30 -10.39
C SER A 901 -77.90 5.88 -10.83
N PRO A 902 -78.07 7.23 -10.89
CA PRO A 902 -77.08 8.15 -11.52
C PRO A 902 -76.91 9.56 -10.89
N ARG A 903 -76.04 10.38 -11.52
CA ARG A 903 -76.01 11.87 -11.72
C ARG A 903 -76.59 12.83 -10.63
N ALA A 904 -76.04 14.03 -10.39
CA ALA A 904 -74.80 14.71 -10.83
C ALA A 904 -74.64 16.09 -10.13
N SER A 905 -73.49 16.76 -10.35
CA SER A 905 -73.26 18.24 -10.34
C SER A 905 -73.35 19.02 -9.02
N SER A 906 -72.54 20.08 -8.76
CA SER A 906 -71.32 20.61 -9.44
C SER A 906 -70.73 21.84 -8.72
N VAL A 907 -69.52 22.30 -9.14
CA VAL A 907 -68.88 23.63 -8.88
C VAL A 907 -68.25 23.76 -7.47
N GLN A 908 -67.07 24.36 -7.23
CA GLN A 908 -66.21 25.27 -8.03
C GLN A 908 -64.72 24.84 -8.11
N SER A 909 -63.86 25.61 -8.81
CA SER A 909 -62.51 25.17 -9.25
C SER A 909 -61.41 26.30 -9.17
N PRO A 910 -60.30 26.36 -9.95
CA PRO A 910 -58.91 26.45 -9.45
C PRO A 910 -58.21 27.79 -9.80
N PRO A 911 -56.85 27.89 -9.93
CA PRO A 911 -56.25 27.75 -11.29
C PRO A 911 -54.75 27.35 -11.44
N VAL A 912 -54.37 27.00 -12.70
CA VAL A 912 -53.08 27.30 -13.44
C VAL A 912 -51.72 26.69 -12.99
N LYS A 913 -50.71 26.41 -13.85
CA LYS A 913 -50.66 25.82 -15.23
C LYS A 913 -49.21 25.39 -15.64
N THR A 914 -48.88 24.09 -15.65
CA THR A 914 -48.02 23.40 -16.69
C THR A 914 -46.51 23.79 -16.82
N LEU A 915 -45.67 23.28 -17.74
CA LEU A 915 -45.81 22.86 -19.17
C LEU A 915 -46.27 21.38 -19.44
N GLU A 916 -46.12 20.92 -20.69
CA GLU A 916 -46.59 19.67 -21.34
C GLU A 916 -45.43 19.01 -22.17
N LEU A 917 -45.45 17.80 -22.78
CA LEU A 917 -46.53 16.86 -23.16
C LEU A 917 -46.25 15.37 -22.74
N GLY A 918 -45.76 14.35 -23.49
CA GLY A 918 -45.35 14.09 -24.90
C GLY A 918 -44.17 13.10 -25.00
N LEU A 919 -44.22 11.77 -25.29
CA LEU A 919 -45.20 10.79 -25.82
C LEU A 919 -45.37 10.71 -27.36
N GLY A 920 -45.27 9.51 -27.99
CA GLY A 920 -45.72 9.33 -29.40
C GLY A 920 -45.35 8.07 -30.25
N LEU A 921 -45.96 6.93 -29.94
CA LEU A 921 -46.25 5.69 -30.74
C LEU A 921 -46.29 5.69 -32.31
N SER A 922 -45.84 4.54 -32.89
CA SER A 922 -46.54 3.66 -33.88
C SER A 922 -46.67 3.91 -35.42
N VAL A 923 -46.33 2.85 -36.20
CA VAL A 923 -47.16 2.12 -37.23
C VAL A 923 -47.04 2.37 -38.77
N THR A 924 -46.85 1.23 -39.50
CA THR A 924 -47.10 0.86 -40.94
C THR A 924 -46.36 1.47 -42.16
N SER A 925 -45.64 0.58 -42.85
CA SER A 925 -45.74 0.23 -44.30
C SER A 925 -45.07 1.08 -45.41
N PRO A 926 -44.76 0.49 -46.60
CA PRO A 926 -43.83 1.04 -47.62
C PRO A 926 -44.56 1.47 -48.94
N PRO A 927 -43.86 1.86 -50.04
CA PRO A 927 -43.26 0.88 -50.98
C PRO A 927 -41.98 1.34 -51.76
N LEU A 928 -41.43 0.41 -52.57
CA LEU A 928 -40.73 0.53 -53.89
C LEU A 928 -40.11 1.89 -54.31
N THR A 929 -38.90 1.93 -54.90
CA THR A 929 -38.55 1.27 -56.19
C THR A 929 -37.13 0.67 -56.32
N SER A 930 -36.98 -0.18 -57.35
CA SER A 930 -35.74 -0.77 -57.91
C SER A 930 -34.99 0.25 -58.83
N PRO A 931 -33.89 -0.05 -59.61
CA PRO A 931 -33.70 -1.23 -60.50
C PRO A 931 -32.26 -1.78 -60.83
N ARG A 932 -32.19 -3.10 -61.12
CA ARG A 932 -31.43 -3.77 -62.24
C ARG A 932 -29.87 -3.81 -62.21
N ASP A 933 -29.15 -4.74 -62.87
CA ASP A 933 -29.55 -5.97 -63.62
C ASP A 933 -28.43 -7.06 -63.74
N SER A 934 -28.84 -8.28 -64.13
CA SER A 934 -28.15 -9.33 -64.92
C SER A 934 -26.66 -9.72 -64.76
N HIS A 935 -26.43 -10.95 -64.28
CA HIS A 935 -25.93 -12.17 -64.98
C HIS A 935 -24.76 -12.19 -66.03
N PRO A 936 -24.11 -13.38 -66.26
CA PRO A 936 -22.83 -13.56 -67.01
C PRO A 936 -23.02 -14.10 -68.46
N PRO A 937 -21.97 -14.54 -69.22
CA PRO A 937 -21.40 -15.91 -69.08
C PRO A 937 -19.92 -16.12 -69.56
N SER A 938 -19.44 -17.38 -69.49
CA SER A 938 -18.28 -17.97 -70.24
C SER A 938 -16.86 -17.47 -69.90
N SER A 939 -15.74 -18.21 -70.04
CA SER A 939 -15.42 -19.62 -70.38
C SER A 939 -14.09 -20.01 -69.66
N SER A 940 -13.61 -21.26 -69.52
CA SER A 940 -13.87 -22.52 -70.23
C SER A 940 -13.55 -23.79 -69.39
N SER A 941 -14.27 -24.88 -69.71
CA SER A 941 -13.93 -26.33 -69.66
C SER A 941 -12.48 -26.79 -69.42
N SER A 942 -12.14 -28.01 -68.94
CA SER A 942 -12.86 -29.30 -68.72
C SER A 942 -11.96 -30.28 -67.90
N GLY A 943 -12.38 -31.45 -67.39
CA GLY A 943 -13.70 -32.08 -67.30
C GLY A 943 -13.68 -33.63 -67.33
N SER A 944 -14.16 -34.30 -66.28
CA SER A 944 -14.32 -35.79 -66.10
C SER A 944 -13.00 -36.61 -66.06
N SER A 945 -12.85 -37.70 -65.29
CA SER A 945 -13.78 -38.82 -65.10
C SER A 945 -13.51 -39.67 -63.82
N LYS A 946 -14.56 -40.39 -63.39
CA LYS A 946 -14.66 -41.83 -62.98
C LYS A 946 -13.34 -42.63 -62.75
N ARG A 947 -13.27 -43.64 -61.86
CA ARG A 947 -14.29 -44.30 -61.01
C ARG A 947 -13.67 -45.02 -59.78
N GLN A 948 -14.54 -45.69 -59.02
CA GLN A 948 -14.29 -46.67 -57.96
C GLN A 948 -13.08 -47.61 -58.16
N SER A 949 -12.34 -47.81 -57.06
CA SER A 949 -11.74 -49.08 -56.58
C SER A 949 -10.66 -49.81 -57.43
N PRO A 950 -9.74 -50.57 -56.77
CA PRO A 950 -9.63 -50.84 -55.33
C PRO A 950 -8.57 -49.99 -54.59
#